data_AF-A0A6L2R7G8-F1
#
_entry.id   AF-A0A6L2R7G8-F1
#
_cell.length_a   1.000
_cell.length_b   1.000
_cell.length_c   1.000
_cell.angle_alpha   90.00
_cell.angle_beta   90.00
_cell.angle_gamma   90.00
#
_symmetry.space_group_name_H-M   'P 1'
#
loop_
_entity.id
_entity.type
_entity.pdbx_description
1 polymer ?
#
loop_
_entity_poly.entity_id
_entity_poly.type
_entity_poly.pdbx_seq_one_letter_code
_entity_poly.pdbx_strand_id
1 'polypeptide(L)'
;MEQNIQSYELVGGDLIEMEGLLCRHLAAFFSFSGHALYFPRHNTPDAPLLLPRERRLLLPLFWKGLLLGVFMAHGVRVRALRVLLPALPAVALLCLENLACHKRASMDSVTGLLTEETFFARIEDDAANVRACLDNPDSGDGGQPPLYRLCMGIVLLRVFNAEEMIRQAGYAFGDSLMRELALACASDLPQDVRVARVGRDSFALLLPTTGSAVCYSTATAALARMDKVSLIDPLTQRPARPLICAGYALYPQDMRWADDFALPVFEQARRLMALAGEAADVARQASRVMPFARILQDGGVILESLPRLRLRISLGRSVGACEGARFAVKGRGREETRGKSSVFKGEIVLMSSRETESVAEILHVADSACMPEPGDSLTLLDKRHISLSACAPACEEADEGALSGICGHAEFLRRLAMEAERCSRFVLAIARVDAPTPKKLVALAAACVTAARSATRRPPLIGRYGTNSLIAMHPETTPEELLPVYADILKKAKSAVGLAGYPFLHYSVDEIRDCALKALEYALLLPEPRVGECNSLALNISADRLYSFGDVFGAVEEYRRALLVDKNNAMAWNSLGVCMAVLGRAQDARRNFLQALRKSRDSASVGQACYNLGAISEKLGQRRAAFRYYRRCIAVAPNHYFAYIRLGRACEQGGRRAEARRLYEIAAGIDDAERKGRSVARRQMAALAVRRRRGAEARELLHEALLRDPKDAAAMLLLADLYLDKNEDPGIAEMLARKSVGIHERPEAWRTLARALRALNREEDARRADARAKLTTAATAPLSTD
;
A
#
# COMPACT_ATOMS: atom_id res chain seq x y z
N MET A 1 -16.36 1.59 -38.24
CA MET A 1 -16.13 1.36 -36.81
C MET A 1 -15.64 -0.08 -36.67
N GLU A 2 -14.42 -0.33 -37.13
CA GLU A 2 -13.73 -1.60 -36.95
C GLU A 2 -12.70 -1.41 -35.85
N GLN A 3 -12.72 -2.32 -34.90
CA GLN A 3 -12.03 -2.22 -33.63
C GLN A 3 -10.51 -2.25 -33.83
N ASN A 4 -9.83 -1.37 -33.10
CA ASN A 4 -8.39 -1.12 -33.13
C ASN A 4 -7.62 -2.25 -32.42
N ILE A 5 -7.77 -3.48 -32.90
CA ILE A 5 -6.84 -4.57 -32.64
C ILE A 5 -6.00 -4.65 -33.91
N GLN A 6 -4.69 -4.47 -33.79
CA GLN A 6 -3.80 -4.77 -34.89
C GLN A 6 -4.02 -6.24 -35.27
N SER A 7 -4.72 -6.48 -36.38
CA SER A 7 -4.87 -7.83 -36.90
C SER A 7 -3.48 -8.37 -37.24
N TYR A 8 -3.23 -9.67 -36.99
CA TYR A 8 -2.04 -10.37 -37.49
C TYR A 8 -1.92 -10.34 -39.03
N GLU A 9 -2.92 -9.81 -39.72
CA GLU A 9 -2.93 -9.61 -41.16
C GLU A 9 -2.39 -8.24 -41.54
N LEU A 10 -1.77 -8.19 -42.72
CA LEU A 10 -1.29 -6.95 -43.31
C LEU A 10 -2.45 -6.07 -43.76
N VAL A 11 -2.38 -4.80 -43.41
CA VAL A 11 -3.28 -3.73 -43.85
C VAL A 11 -2.48 -2.66 -44.61
N GLY A 12 -3.16 -1.80 -45.37
CA GLY A 12 -2.48 -0.78 -46.18
C GLY A 12 -1.55 0.14 -45.38
N GLY A 13 -1.89 0.46 -44.13
CA GLY A 13 -1.03 1.25 -43.24
C GLY A 13 0.33 0.60 -42.94
N ASP A 14 0.38 -0.74 -42.88
CA ASP A 14 1.63 -1.48 -42.63
C ASP A 14 2.63 -1.29 -43.78
N LEU A 15 2.15 -1.04 -45.01
CA LEU A 15 3.02 -0.76 -46.14
C LEU A 15 3.78 0.56 -45.99
N ILE A 16 3.16 1.55 -45.34
CA ILE A 16 3.78 2.84 -45.06
C ILE A 16 4.82 2.66 -43.95
N GLU A 17 4.43 2.00 -42.85
CA GLU A 17 5.32 1.78 -41.71
C GLU A 17 6.55 0.93 -42.08
N MET A 18 6.38 -0.06 -42.95
CA MET A 18 7.45 -0.94 -43.43
C MET A 18 7.93 -0.61 -44.85
N GLU A 19 7.73 0.62 -45.34
CA GLU A 19 8.10 1.03 -46.71
C GLU A 19 9.58 0.74 -47.00
N GLY A 20 10.47 1.08 -46.08
CA GLY A 20 11.90 0.82 -46.23
C GLY A 20 12.25 -0.68 -46.32
N LEU A 21 11.53 -1.54 -45.60
CA LEU A 21 11.72 -2.99 -45.68
C LEU A 21 11.18 -3.54 -47.01
N LEU A 22 10.00 -3.09 -47.43
CA LEU A 22 9.41 -3.42 -48.72
C LEU A 22 10.34 -3.02 -49.87
N CYS A 23 10.88 -1.81 -49.84
CA CYS A 23 11.83 -1.30 -50.81
C CYS A 23 13.10 -2.14 -50.87
N ARG A 24 13.68 -2.50 -49.72
CA ARG A 24 14.87 -3.37 -49.66
C ARG A 24 14.60 -4.74 -50.27
N HIS A 25 13.44 -5.35 -49.97
CA HIS A 25 13.06 -6.64 -50.53
C HIS A 25 12.84 -6.56 -52.04
N LEU A 26 12.14 -5.53 -52.55
CA LEU A 26 11.93 -5.34 -53.99
C LEU A 26 13.24 -5.03 -54.73
N ALA A 27 14.15 -4.26 -54.12
CA ALA A 27 15.45 -3.92 -54.68
C ALA A 27 16.36 -5.15 -54.88
N ALA A 28 16.11 -6.25 -54.18
CA ALA A 28 16.82 -7.52 -54.40
C ALA A 28 16.51 -8.15 -55.75
N PHE A 29 15.36 -7.82 -56.37
CA PHE A 29 14.93 -8.39 -57.65
C PHE A 29 15.16 -7.46 -58.84
N PHE A 30 15.02 -6.14 -58.66
CA PHE A 30 15.25 -5.16 -59.72
C PHE A 30 15.67 -3.79 -59.18
N SER A 31 16.45 -3.06 -59.99
CA SER A 31 16.95 -1.73 -59.63
C SER A 31 15.97 -0.61 -59.99
N PHE A 32 15.79 0.36 -59.07
CA PHE A 32 15.05 1.60 -59.27
C PHE A 32 15.77 2.77 -58.58
N SER A 33 15.60 4.00 -59.09
CA SER A 33 16.26 5.21 -58.55
C SER A 33 15.40 5.99 -57.57
N GLY A 34 14.09 5.74 -57.53
CA GLY A 34 13.14 6.37 -56.61
C GLY A 34 11.86 5.55 -56.54
N HIS A 35 11.06 5.78 -55.50
CA HIS A 35 9.82 5.03 -55.27
C HIS A 35 8.75 5.93 -54.66
N ALA A 36 7.49 5.49 -54.73
CA ALA A 36 6.36 6.06 -53.99
C ALA A 36 5.27 5.01 -53.82
N LEU A 37 4.59 5.03 -52.66
CA LEU A 37 3.41 4.20 -52.37
C LEU A 37 2.12 4.98 -52.60
N TYR A 38 1.17 4.36 -53.30
CA TYR A 38 -0.15 4.94 -53.59
C TYR A 38 -1.28 4.06 -53.06
N PHE A 39 -2.35 4.68 -52.57
CA PHE A 39 -3.55 4.01 -52.07
C PHE A 39 -4.79 4.46 -52.85
N PRO A 40 -4.88 4.08 -54.15
CA PRO A 40 -5.97 4.51 -55.03
C PRO A 40 -7.34 3.98 -54.58
N ARG A 41 -8.36 4.85 -54.58
CA ARG A 41 -9.77 4.47 -54.34
C ARG A 41 -10.51 4.06 -55.63
N HIS A 42 -10.02 4.50 -56.80
CA HIS A 42 -10.58 4.23 -58.14
C HIS A 42 -9.42 4.07 -59.15
N ASN A 43 -9.64 3.36 -60.27
CA ASN A 43 -8.65 3.06 -61.32
C ASN A 43 -7.38 2.34 -60.83
N THR A 44 -7.55 1.16 -60.25
CA THR A 44 -6.46 0.30 -59.80
C THR A 44 -5.98 -0.62 -60.92
N PRO A 45 -4.67 -0.68 -61.22
CA PRO A 45 -4.17 -1.66 -62.16
C PRO A 45 -4.29 -3.08 -61.57
N ASP A 46 -5.03 -3.96 -62.25
CA ASP A 46 -5.20 -5.36 -61.83
C ASP A 46 -3.93 -6.21 -62.01
N ALA A 47 -2.97 -5.70 -62.78
CA ALA A 47 -1.69 -6.34 -63.07
C ALA A 47 -0.54 -5.31 -63.08
N PRO A 48 0.73 -5.74 -62.92
CA PRO A 48 1.87 -4.84 -63.00
C PRO A 48 1.92 -4.09 -64.33
N LEU A 49 1.90 -2.75 -64.28
CA LEU A 49 1.95 -1.89 -65.45
C LEU A 49 3.33 -1.26 -65.60
N LEU A 50 4.08 -1.71 -66.61
CA LEU A 50 5.35 -1.11 -67.00
C LEU A 50 5.10 -0.02 -68.05
N LEU A 51 5.54 1.21 -67.77
CA LEU A 51 5.51 2.36 -68.67
C LEU A 51 6.92 2.59 -69.26
N PRO A 52 7.24 2.05 -70.46
CA PRO A 52 8.61 1.98 -70.96
C PRO A 52 9.21 3.35 -71.29
N ARG A 53 8.39 4.29 -71.77
CA ARG A 53 8.81 5.66 -72.13
C ARG A 53 9.19 6.49 -70.89
N GLU A 54 8.49 6.26 -69.78
CA GLU A 54 8.70 6.99 -68.53
C GLU A 54 9.68 6.29 -67.58
N ARG A 55 10.13 5.07 -67.92
CA ARG A 55 10.92 4.20 -67.03
C ARG A 55 10.27 4.05 -65.65
N ARG A 56 8.95 3.82 -65.64
CA ARG A 56 8.13 3.63 -64.44
C ARG A 56 7.49 2.25 -64.40
N LEU A 57 7.38 1.68 -63.20
CA LEU A 57 6.60 0.48 -62.92
C LEU A 57 5.54 0.83 -61.87
N LEU A 58 4.28 0.47 -62.14
CA LEU A 58 3.21 0.40 -61.15
C LEU A 58 2.99 -1.06 -60.79
N LEU A 59 3.29 -1.42 -59.54
CA LEU A 59 3.18 -2.77 -59.02
C LEU A 59 2.06 -2.83 -57.97
N PRO A 60 0.88 -3.40 -58.28
CA PRO A 60 -0.17 -3.57 -57.29
C PRO A 60 0.23 -4.63 -56.26
N LEU A 61 -0.01 -4.33 -54.97
CA LEU A 61 0.35 -5.15 -53.83
C LEU A 61 -0.90 -5.81 -53.26
N PHE A 62 -1.17 -7.04 -53.68
CA PHE A 62 -2.32 -7.82 -53.23
C PHE A 62 -1.94 -8.77 -52.09
N TRP A 63 -2.70 -8.75 -51.00
CA TRP A 63 -2.58 -9.68 -49.87
C TRP A 63 -3.92 -10.39 -49.64
N LYS A 64 -3.92 -11.72 -49.74
CA LYS A 64 -5.15 -12.56 -49.62
C LYS A 64 -6.33 -12.07 -50.47
N GLY A 65 -6.04 -11.54 -51.66
CA GLY A 65 -7.05 -11.01 -52.58
C GLY A 65 -7.48 -9.56 -52.34
N LEU A 66 -6.98 -8.89 -51.30
CA LEU A 66 -7.20 -7.47 -51.03
C LEU A 66 -6.03 -6.62 -51.56
N LEU A 67 -6.33 -5.54 -52.27
CA LEU A 67 -5.31 -4.57 -52.69
C LEU A 67 -4.92 -3.71 -51.49
N LEU A 68 -3.69 -3.86 -51.01
CA LEU A 68 -3.17 -3.06 -49.91
C LEU A 68 -2.64 -1.69 -50.37
N GLY A 69 -2.11 -1.61 -51.60
CA GLY A 69 -1.57 -0.38 -52.19
C GLY A 69 -0.88 -0.66 -53.54
N VAL A 70 -0.37 0.38 -54.18
CA VAL A 70 0.40 0.29 -55.43
C VAL A 70 1.78 0.88 -55.22
N PHE A 71 2.81 0.07 -55.44
CA PHE A 71 4.20 0.51 -55.39
C PHE A 71 4.62 1.06 -56.76
N MET A 72 4.98 2.34 -56.81
CA MET A 72 5.50 2.97 -58.01
C MET A 72 7.02 3.08 -57.96
N ALA A 73 7.71 2.39 -58.86
CA ALA A 73 9.16 2.49 -59.00
C ALA A 73 9.53 3.41 -60.17
N HIS A 74 10.50 4.30 -59.95
CA HIS A 74 11.06 5.25 -60.93
C HIS A 74 12.46 4.82 -61.37
N GLY A 75 12.83 5.15 -62.61
CA GLY A 75 14.17 4.90 -63.13
C GLY A 75 14.50 3.42 -63.32
N VAL A 76 13.48 2.58 -63.54
CA VAL A 76 13.67 1.12 -63.70
C VAL A 76 14.38 0.76 -65.01
N ARG A 77 15.18 -0.30 -64.98
CA ARG A 77 15.83 -0.86 -66.18
C ARG A 77 14.83 -1.68 -67.00
N VAL A 78 14.19 -1.04 -67.97
CA VAL A 78 13.08 -1.61 -68.79
C VAL A 78 13.40 -2.99 -69.38
N ARG A 79 14.61 -3.22 -69.91
CA ARG A 79 14.98 -4.53 -70.49
C ARG A 79 14.98 -5.67 -69.48
N ALA A 80 15.49 -5.43 -68.27
CA ALA A 80 15.51 -6.43 -67.20
C ALA A 80 14.10 -6.69 -66.67
N LEU A 81 13.31 -5.62 -66.50
CA LEU A 81 11.96 -5.70 -65.94
C LEU A 81 10.95 -6.38 -66.87
N ARG A 82 11.14 -6.27 -68.20
CA ARG A 82 10.25 -6.89 -69.20
C ARG A 82 10.25 -8.42 -69.10
N VAL A 83 11.38 -9.00 -68.72
CA VAL A 83 11.53 -10.45 -68.47
C VAL A 83 10.86 -10.85 -67.15
N LEU A 84 10.95 -9.98 -66.14
CA LEU A 84 10.41 -10.22 -64.81
C LEU A 84 8.89 -9.97 -64.71
N LEU A 85 8.29 -9.27 -65.69
CA LEU A 85 6.90 -8.79 -65.64
C LEU A 85 5.87 -9.89 -65.29
N PRO A 86 5.94 -11.12 -65.83
CA PRO A 86 5.02 -12.20 -65.47
C PRO A 86 5.20 -12.72 -64.03
N ALA A 87 6.42 -12.60 -63.48
CA ALA A 87 6.77 -13.08 -62.13
C ALA A 87 6.57 -12.00 -61.04
N LEU A 88 6.45 -10.72 -61.42
CA LEU A 88 6.30 -9.61 -60.48
C LEU A 88 5.16 -9.76 -59.46
N PRO A 89 3.97 -10.31 -59.80
CA PRO A 89 2.92 -10.54 -58.81
C PRO A 89 3.36 -11.53 -57.73
N ALA A 90 4.07 -12.60 -58.09
CA ALA A 90 4.60 -13.58 -57.14
C ALA A 90 5.73 -12.99 -56.29
N VAL A 91 6.60 -12.17 -56.88
CA VAL A 91 7.64 -11.41 -56.15
C VAL A 91 7.00 -10.45 -55.14
N ALA A 92 5.97 -9.71 -55.55
CA ALA A 92 5.24 -8.82 -54.66
C ALA A 92 4.62 -9.61 -53.50
N LEU A 93 3.99 -10.75 -53.78
CA LEU A 93 3.43 -11.62 -52.74
C LEU A 93 4.49 -12.12 -51.77
N LEU A 94 5.65 -12.60 -52.24
CA LEU A 94 6.76 -13.03 -51.39
C LEU A 94 7.28 -11.90 -50.48
N CYS A 95 7.41 -10.68 -51.04
CA CYS A 95 7.76 -9.51 -50.25
C CYS A 95 6.71 -9.23 -49.16
N LEU A 96 5.42 -9.33 -49.48
CA LEU A 96 4.33 -9.17 -48.51
C LEU A 96 4.31 -10.30 -47.47
N GLU A 97 4.62 -11.55 -47.84
CA GLU A 97 4.75 -12.66 -46.88
C GLU A 97 5.87 -12.40 -45.87
N ASN A 98 7.01 -11.86 -46.32
CA ASN A 98 8.10 -11.44 -45.43
C ASN A 98 7.68 -10.31 -44.51
N LEU A 99 6.96 -9.29 -45.03
CA LEU A 99 6.40 -8.22 -44.20
C LEU A 99 5.41 -8.77 -43.15
N ALA A 100 4.56 -9.73 -43.52
CA ALA A 100 3.63 -10.37 -42.61
C ALA A 100 4.34 -11.17 -41.52
N CYS A 101 5.43 -11.88 -41.87
CA CYS A 101 6.26 -12.58 -40.90
C CYS A 101 6.96 -11.60 -39.95
N HIS A 102 7.48 -10.49 -40.47
CA HIS A 102 8.10 -9.43 -39.68
C HIS A 102 7.10 -8.83 -38.68
N LYS A 103 5.89 -8.49 -39.15
CA LYS A 103 4.79 -8.01 -38.30
C LYS A 103 4.39 -9.03 -37.22
N ARG A 104 4.33 -10.32 -37.55
CA ARG A 104 4.03 -11.36 -36.54
C ARG A 104 5.13 -11.50 -35.50
N ALA A 105 6.39 -11.38 -35.90
CA ALA A 105 7.52 -11.45 -34.98
C ALA A 105 7.55 -10.25 -34.02
N SER A 106 7.04 -9.09 -34.43
CA SER A 106 6.97 -7.90 -33.58
C SER A 106 5.79 -7.87 -32.62
N MET A 107 4.87 -8.85 -32.68
CA MET A 107 3.63 -8.87 -31.89
C MET A 107 3.54 -10.03 -30.88
N ASP A 108 2.98 -9.78 -29.71
CA ASP A 108 2.71 -10.78 -28.67
C ASP A 108 1.59 -11.75 -29.09
N SER A 109 1.80 -13.04 -28.88
CA SER A 109 0.87 -14.10 -29.31
C SER A 109 -0.43 -14.17 -28.51
N VAL A 110 -0.46 -13.62 -27.30
CA VAL A 110 -1.64 -13.66 -26.42
C VAL A 110 -2.48 -12.39 -26.57
N THR A 111 -1.81 -11.24 -26.60
CA THR A 111 -2.43 -9.91 -26.55
C THR A 111 -2.56 -9.22 -27.91
N GLY A 112 -1.75 -9.60 -28.90
CA GLY A 112 -1.71 -8.91 -30.19
C GLY A 112 -1.16 -7.47 -30.11
N LEU A 113 -0.46 -7.13 -29.04
CA LEU A 113 0.27 -5.85 -28.89
C LEU A 113 1.73 -6.00 -29.33
N LEU A 114 2.47 -4.90 -29.42
CA LEU A 114 3.91 -4.97 -29.68
C LEU A 114 4.65 -5.77 -28.60
N THR A 115 5.68 -6.48 -29.01
CA THR A 115 6.65 -7.13 -28.12
C THR A 115 7.53 -6.08 -27.42
N GLU A 116 8.08 -6.46 -26.27
CA GLU A 116 8.99 -5.63 -25.49
C GLU A 116 10.22 -5.18 -26.31
N GLU A 117 10.81 -6.08 -27.10
CA GLU A 117 11.96 -5.77 -27.96
C GLU A 117 11.64 -4.71 -29.01
N THR A 118 10.50 -4.85 -29.69
CA THR A 118 10.05 -3.86 -30.70
C THR A 118 9.72 -2.52 -30.05
N PHE A 119 9.17 -2.55 -28.84
CA PHE A 119 8.86 -1.34 -28.09
C PHE A 119 10.11 -0.56 -27.69
N PHE A 120 11.16 -1.24 -27.20
CA PHE A 120 12.43 -0.59 -26.88
C PHE A 120 13.10 0.03 -28.11
N ALA A 121 13.12 -0.68 -29.24
CA ALA A 121 13.63 -0.12 -30.49
C ALA A 121 12.91 1.18 -30.87
N ARG A 122 11.59 1.27 -30.61
CA ARG A 122 10.83 2.49 -30.89
C ARG A 122 11.14 3.64 -29.93
N ILE A 123 11.37 3.34 -28.64
CA ILE A 123 11.82 4.35 -27.67
C ILE A 123 13.18 4.90 -28.10
N GLU A 124 14.09 4.05 -28.59
CA GLU A 124 15.41 4.46 -29.07
C GLU A 124 15.32 5.41 -30.25
N ASP A 125 14.48 5.10 -31.25
CA ASP A 125 14.23 5.98 -32.40
C ASP A 125 13.70 7.35 -31.95
N ASP A 126 12.70 7.38 -31.06
CA ASP A 126 12.08 8.62 -30.58
C ASP A 126 13.06 9.43 -29.70
N ALA A 127 13.86 8.77 -28.85
CA ALA A 127 14.89 9.40 -28.05
C ALA A 127 16.00 10.03 -28.92
N ALA A 128 16.43 9.32 -29.97
CA ALA A 128 17.42 9.80 -30.92
C ALA A 128 16.90 11.03 -31.68
N ASN A 129 15.63 11.03 -32.08
CA ASN A 129 14.99 12.19 -32.72
C ASN A 129 14.94 13.40 -31.79
N VAL A 130 14.52 13.22 -30.53
CA VAL A 130 14.53 14.31 -29.53
C VAL A 130 15.96 14.83 -29.32
N ARG A 131 16.96 13.95 -29.26
CA ARG A 131 18.36 14.33 -29.07
C ARG A 131 18.90 15.14 -30.25
N ALA A 132 18.62 14.71 -31.48
CA ALA A 132 19.01 15.44 -32.69
C ALA A 132 18.44 16.87 -32.69
N CYS A 133 17.21 17.07 -32.22
CA CYS A 133 16.62 18.40 -32.07
C CYS A 133 17.25 19.23 -30.93
N LEU A 134 17.67 18.61 -29.83
CA LEU A 134 18.35 19.30 -28.72
C LEU A 134 19.76 19.75 -29.13
N ASP A 135 20.47 18.94 -29.91
CA ASP A 135 21.84 19.22 -30.34
C ASP A 135 21.88 20.26 -31.49
N ASN A 136 20.84 20.32 -32.35
CA ASN A 136 20.73 21.28 -33.47
C ASN A 136 19.35 21.98 -33.54
N PRO A 137 19.10 22.99 -32.69
CA PRO A 137 17.80 23.69 -32.62
C PRO A 137 17.43 24.48 -33.88
N ASP A 138 18.41 24.83 -34.73
CA ASP A 138 18.25 25.66 -35.94
C ASP A 138 18.06 24.85 -37.25
N SER A 139 18.02 23.52 -37.18
CA SER A 139 17.96 22.64 -38.37
C SER A 139 16.56 22.49 -39.00
N GLY A 140 15.55 23.19 -38.48
CA GLY A 140 14.20 23.24 -39.03
C GLY A 140 13.93 24.51 -39.82
N ASP A 141 13.09 24.41 -40.85
CA ASP A 141 12.63 25.51 -41.71
C ASP A 141 12.12 26.70 -40.85
N GLY A 142 12.94 27.74 -40.71
CA GLY A 142 12.60 29.08 -40.22
C GLY A 142 11.61 29.18 -39.04
N GLY A 143 12.01 28.74 -37.85
CA GLY A 143 11.30 29.06 -36.59
C GLY A 143 11.76 28.19 -35.43
N GLN A 144 11.87 28.76 -34.21
CA GLN A 144 12.14 27.98 -33.00
C GLN A 144 11.15 26.80 -32.90
N PRO A 145 11.61 25.53 -32.84
CA PRO A 145 10.71 24.40 -32.73
C PRO A 145 9.90 24.55 -31.43
N PRO A 146 8.58 24.38 -31.47
CA PRO A 146 7.78 24.54 -30.26
C PRO A 146 8.18 23.48 -29.23
N LEU A 147 8.31 23.88 -27.96
CA LEU A 147 8.84 23.08 -26.84
C LEU A 147 8.23 21.66 -26.69
N TYR A 148 7.00 21.44 -27.18
CA TYR A 148 6.35 20.12 -27.13
C TYR A 148 6.91 19.09 -28.12
N ARG A 149 7.66 19.51 -29.16
CA ARG A 149 8.37 18.59 -30.06
C ARG A 149 9.64 17.98 -29.45
N LEU A 150 10.05 18.45 -28.27
CA LEU A 150 11.28 18.03 -27.58
C LEU A 150 11.03 17.03 -26.44
N CYS A 151 9.82 16.48 -26.32
CA CYS A 151 9.46 15.62 -25.20
C CYS A 151 8.73 14.36 -25.66
N MET A 152 9.02 13.23 -25.04
CA MET A 152 8.24 12.01 -25.17
C MET A 152 7.89 11.45 -23.79
N GLY A 153 6.79 10.71 -23.71
CA GLY A 153 6.31 10.14 -22.47
C GLY A 153 6.15 8.63 -22.57
N ILE A 154 6.57 7.92 -21.52
CA ILE A 154 6.27 6.50 -21.35
C ILE A 154 5.28 6.35 -20.21
N VAL A 155 4.15 5.70 -20.48
CA VAL A 155 3.18 5.28 -19.46
C VAL A 155 3.28 3.77 -19.30
N LEU A 156 3.52 3.30 -18.08
CA LEU A 156 3.53 1.88 -17.73
C LEU A 156 2.32 1.55 -16.87
N LEU A 157 1.50 0.60 -17.29
CA LEU A 157 0.38 0.04 -16.53
C LEU A 157 0.73 -1.35 -16.03
N ARG A 158 0.63 -1.58 -14.72
CA ARG A 158 0.99 -2.85 -14.08
C ARG A 158 -0.21 -3.50 -13.39
N VAL A 159 -0.37 -4.82 -13.60
CA VAL A 159 -1.46 -5.62 -13.03
C VAL A 159 -0.96 -6.38 -11.78
N PHE A 160 -1.07 -5.75 -10.62
CA PHE A 160 -0.41 -6.20 -9.39
C PHE A 160 -0.93 -7.50 -8.78
N ASN A 161 -2.13 -7.94 -9.15
CA ASN A 161 -2.72 -9.19 -8.67
C ASN A 161 -2.82 -10.26 -9.77
N ALA A 162 -2.13 -10.09 -10.90
CA ALA A 162 -2.17 -11.05 -12.00
C ALA A 162 -1.68 -12.43 -11.57
N GLU A 163 -0.55 -12.51 -10.87
CA GLU A 163 0.02 -13.80 -10.43
C GLU A 163 -0.93 -14.53 -9.46
N GLU A 164 -1.52 -13.80 -8.52
CA GLU A 164 -2.50 -14.36 -7.57
C GLU A 164 -3.75 -14.85 -8.30
N MET A 165 -4.26 -14.08 -9.27
CA MET A 165 -5.41 -14.49 -10.08
C MET A 165 -5.11 -15.74 -10.92
N ILE A 166 -3.91 -15.84 -11.49
CA ILE A 166 -3.46 -17.02 -12.25
C ILE A 166 -3.30 -18.23 -11.33
N ARG A 167 -2.75 -18.04 -10.12
CA ARG A 167 -2.61 -19.11 -9.13
C ARG A 167 -3.97 -19.63 -8.66
N GLN A 168 -4.95 -18.73 -8.51
CA GLN A 168 -6.30 -19.08 -8.10
C GLN A 168 -7.10 -19.75 -9.23
N ALA A 169 -7.17 -19.14 -10.41
CA ALA A 169 -8.08 -19.53 -11.48
C ALA A 169 -7.43 -20.34 -12.63
N GLY A 170 -6.10 -20.41 -12.69
CA GLY A 170 -5.31 -21.15 -13.67
C GLY A 170 -4.76 -20.32 -14.83
N TYR A 171 -3.85 -20.91 -15.62
CA TYR A 171 -3.16 -20.23 -16.73
C TYR A 171 -4.09 -19.80 -17.87
N ALA A 172 -5.04 -20.64 -18.28
CA ALA A 172 -6.00 -20.29 -19.34
C ALA A 172 -6.88 -19.08 -18.98
N PHE A 173 -7.18 -18.91 -17.69
CA PHE A 173 -7.86 -17.73 -17.17
C PHE A 173 -6.95 -16.50 -17.25
N GLY A 174 -5.67 -16.65 -16.91
CA GLY A 174 -4.65 -15.61 -17.06
C GLY A 174 -4.50 -15.09 -18.50
N ASP A 175 -4.41 -15.99 -19.47
CA ASP A 175 -4.29 -15.60 -20.88
C ASP A 175 -5.53 -14.86 -21.38
N SER A 176 -6.71 -15.32 -20.97
CA SER A 176 -7.97 -14.63 -21.27
C SER A 176 -8.03 -13.24 -20.64
N LEU A 177 -7.57 -13.10 -19.38
CA LEU A 177 -7.49 -11.81 -18.70
C LEU A 177 -6.56 -10.84 -19.42
N MET A 178 -5.35 -11.28 -19.77
CA MET A 178 -4.36 -10.42 -20.43
C MET A 178 -4.84 -9.98 -21.80
N ARG A 179 -5.54 -10.86 -22.54
CA ARG A 179 -6.17 -10.50 -23.82
C ARG A 179 -7.21 -9.40 -23.64
N GLU A 180 -8.18 -9.57 -22.75
CA GLU A 180 -9.22 -8.56 -22.51
C GLU A 180 -8.65 -7.22 -22.01
N LEU A 181 -7.62 -7.27 -21.17
CA LEU A 181 -6.92 -6.08 -20.70
C LEU A 181 -6.17 -5.35 -21.82
N ALA A 182 -5.52 -6.09 -22.72
CA ALA A 182 -4.85 -5.53 -23.89
C ALA A 182 -5.84 -4.80 -24.81
N LEU A 183 -7.00 -5.40 -25.07
CA LEU A 183 -8.09 -4.78 -25.85
C LEU A 183 -8.57 -3.47 -25.21
N ALA A 184 -8.83 -3.49 -23.91
CA ALA A 184 -9.25 -2.30 -23.18
C ALA A 184 -8.17 -1.21 -23.15
N CYS A 185 -6.89 -1.60 -23.03
CA CYS A 185 -5.76 -0.68 -23.05
C CYS A 185 -5.63 0.03 -24.41
N ALA A 186 -5.64 -0.72 -25.51
CA ALA A 186 -5.42 -0.23 -26.87
C ALA A 186 -6.61 0.53 -27.49
N SER A 187 -7.82 0.35 -26.95
CA SER A 187 -9.02 1.06 -27.43
C SER A 187 -8.95 2.58 -27.21
N ASP A 188 -9.55 3.35 -28.12
CA ASP A 188 -9.68 4.81 -28.04
C ASP A 188 -8.37 5.59 -27.77
N LEU A 189 -7.25 5.11 -28.32
CA LEU A 189 -5.97 5.80 -28.28
C LEU A 189 -5.71 6.59 -29.58
N PRO A 190 -4.98 7.72 -29.51
CA PRO A 190 -4.48 8.42 -30.69
C PRO A 190 -3.60 7.52 -31.59
N GLN A 191 -3.58 7.79 -32.90
CA GLN A 191 -2.90 6.94 -33.90
C GLN A 191 -1.37 6.88 -33.75
N ASP A 192 -0.78 7.87 -33.10
CA ASP A 192 0.65 8.02 -32.84
C ASP A 192 1.09 7.29 -31.55
N VAL A 193 0.15 6.90 -30.68
CA VAL A 193 0.47 6.15 -29.47
C VAL A 193 0.75 4.69 -29.82
N ARG A 194 1.88 4.17 -29.37
CA ARG A 194 2.27 2.76 -29.54
C ARG A 194 2.05 2.02 -28.22
N VAL A 195 1.46 0.82 -28.30
CA VAL A 195 1.14 0.00 -27.12
C VAL A 195 1.85 -1.33 -27.22
N ALA A 196 2.51 -1.73 -26.14
CA ALA A 196 3.23 -2.98 -26.04
C ALA A 196 2.85 -3.76 -24.79
N ARG A 197 3.01 -5.08 -24.84
CA ARG A 197 3.08 -5.92 -23.65
C ARG A 197 4.54 -5.98 -23.19
N VAL A 198 4.78 -5.61 -21.94
CA VAL A 198 6.12 -5.60 -21.34
C VAL A 198 6.13 -6.53 -20.15
N GLY A 199 7.04 -7.49 -20.12
CA GLY A 199 7.02 -8.57 -19.12
C GLY A 199 5.72 -9.39 -19.12
N ARG A 200 5.38 -9.95 -17.94
CA ARG A 200 4.25 -10.91 -17.82
C ARG A 200 2.90 -10.23 -17.57
N ASP A 201 2.91 -9.13 -16.84
CA ASP A 201 1.75 -8.49 -16.21
C ASP A 201 1.71 -6.96 -16.39
N SER A 202 2.46 -6.42 -17.36
CA SER A 202 2.51 -4.98 -17.62
C SER A 202 2.26 -4.62 -19.09
N PHE A 203 1.73 -3.43 -19.30
CA PHE A 203 1.47 -2.81 -20.60
C PHE A 203 2.15 -1.45 -20.65
N ALA A 204 2.80 -1.12 -21.76
CA ALA A 204 3.49 0.15 -21.92
C ALA A 204 2.91 0.93 -23.10
N LEU A 205 2.75 2.24 -22.92
CA LEU A 205 2.34 3.17 -23.96
C LEU A 205 3.48 4.16 -24.18
N LEU A 206 3.90 4.29 -25.43
CA LEU A 206 4.83 5.32 -25.88
C LEU A 206 4.02 6.44 -26.53
N LEU A 207 4.14 7.64 -25.97
CA LEU A 207 3.47 8.85 -26.43
C LEU A 207 4.52 9.81 -27.00
N PRO A 208 4.64 9.92 -28.33
CA PRO A 208 5.57 10.86 -28.95
C PRO A 208 5.10 12.31 -28.77
N THR A 209 6.04 13.25 -28.67
CA THR A 209 5.77 14.72 -28.68
C THR A 209 4.73 15.19 -27.65
N THR A 210 4.96 14.88 -26.36
CA THR A 210 3.93 15.05 -25.32
C THR A 210 4.46 15.63 -24.00
N GLY A 211 3.53 16.02 -23.12
CA GLY A 211 3.82 16.52 -21.77
C GLY A 211 3.05 15.80 -20.67
N SER A 212 3.39 16.10 -19.42
CA SER A 212 2.85 15.43 -18.21
C SER A 212 1.32 15.30 -18.18
N ALA A 213 0.60 16.36 -18.59
CA ALA A 213 -0.86 16.37 -18.58
C ALA A 213 -1.49 15.34 -19.52
N VAL A 214 -0.88 15.12 -20.70
CA VAL A 214 -1.35 14.17 -21.71
C VAL A 214 -1.02 12.74 -21.30
N CYS A 215 0.17 12.50 -20.71
CA CYS A 215 0.49 11.20 -20.11
C CYS A 215 -0.51 10.85 -19.00
N TYR A 216 -0.81 11.80 -18.11
CA TYR A 216 -1.76 11.59 -17.02
C TYR A 216 -3.18 11.30 -17.54
N SER A 217 -3.68 12.07 -18.51
CA SER A 217 -5.02 11.86 -19.06
C SER A 217 -5.12 10.53 -19.82
N THR A 218 -4.10 10.17 -20.60
CA THR A 218 -4.04 8.90 -21.34
C THR A 218 -3.98 7.71 -20.39
N ALA A 219 -3.12 7.76 -19.36
CA ALA A 219 -3.04 6.74 -18.32
C ALA A 219 -4.38 6.56 -17.59
N THR A 220 -5.03 7.67 -17.23
CA THR A 220 -6.33 7.65 -16.53
C THR A 220 -7.42 7.07 -17.41
N ALA A 221 -7.46 7.43 -18.70
CA ALA A 221 -8.42 6.90 -19.67
C ALA A 221 -8.22 5.40 -19.89
N ALA A 222 -6.98 4.94 -20.06
CA ALA A 222 -6.65 3.53 -20.21
C ALA A 222 -7.07 2.73 -18.96
N LEU A 223 -6.73 3.20 -17.75
CA LEU A 223 -7.15 2.57 -16.49
C LEU A 223 -8.68 2.48 -16.37
N ALA A 224 -9.41 3.55 -16.71
CA ALA A 224 -10.86 3.57 -16.62
C ALA A 224 -11.54 2.56 -17.57
N ARG A 225 -10.91 2.25 -18.72
CA ARG A 225 -11.36 1.19 -19.62
C ARG A 225 -11.00 -0.18 -19.09
N MET A 226 -9.75 -0.38 -18.65
CA MET A 226 -9.27 -1.66 -18.13
C MET A 226 -9.99 -2.10 -16.84
N ASP A 227 -10.44 -1.17 -16.00
CA ASP A 227 -11.22 -1.48 -14.79
C ASP A 227 -12.58 -2.13 -15.07
N LYS A 228 -13.12 -1.92 -16.28
CA LYS A 228 -14.39 -2.54 -16.69
C LYS A 228 -14.21 -4.02 -17.00
N VAL A 229 -12.98 -4.48 -17.21
CA VAL A 229 -12.66 -5.89 -17.46
C VAL A 229 -12.84 -6.66 -16.15
N SER A 230 -13.77 -7.61 -16.16
CA SER A 230 -14.04 -8.49 -15.02
C SER A 230 -14.33 -9.89 -15.54
N LEU A 231 -13.52 -10.85 -15.13
CA LEU A 231 -13.75 -12.27 -15.41
C LEU A 231 -14.31 -12.95 -14.15
N ILE A 232 -15.08 -14.01 -14.30
CA ILE A 232 -15.67 -14.75 -13.18
C ILE A 232 -14.74 -15.91 -12.81
N ASP A 233 -14.30 -15.99 -11.55
CA ASP A 233 -13.60 -17.19 -11.06
C ASP A 233 -14.59 -18.37 -11.08
N PRO A 234 -14.30 -19.46 -11.82
CA PRO A 234 -15.23 -20.58 -11.97
C PRO A 234 -15.59 -21.26 -10.63
N LEU A 235 -14.67 -21.26 -9.65
CA LEU A 235 -14.80 -21.98 -8.39
C LEU A 235 -15.35 -21.15 -7.25
N THR A 236 -15.13 -19.84 -7.24
CA THR A 236 -15.71 -18.95 -6.22
C THR A 236 -16.93 -18.20 -6.74
N GLN A 237 -17.14 -18.14 -8.06
CA GLN A 237 -18.20 -17.38 -8.73
C GLN A 237 -18.17 -15.89 -8.35
N ARG A 238 -16.98 -15.41 -8.00
CA ARG A 238 -16.73 -14.01 -7.69
C ARG A 238 -16.07 -13.33 -8.90
N PRO A 239 -16.43 -12.07 -9.17
CA PRO A 239 -15.73 -11.28 -10.18
C PRO A 239 -14.28 -11.08 -9.72
N ALA A 240 -13.33 -11.58 -10.50
CA ALA A 240 -11.93 -11.31 -10.31
C ALA A 240 -11.61 -10.01 -11.06
N ARG A 241 -11.37 -8.95 -10.29
CA ARG A 241 -11.04 -7.63 -10.82
C ARG A 241 -9.54 -7.41 -10.77
N PRO A 242 -8.90 -7.07 -11.89
CA PRO A 242 -7.48 -6.75 -11.91
C PRO A 242 -7.23 -5.45 -11.14
N LEU A 243 -6.18 -5.43 -10.32
CA LEU A 243 -5.70 -4.24 -9.62
C LEU A 243 -4.61 -3.61 -10.48
N ILE A 244 -4.99 -2.54 -11.17
CA ILE A 244 -4.13 -1.88 -12.17
C ILE A 244 -3.80 -0.47 -11.69
N CYS A 245 -2.52 -0.13 -11.70
CA CYS A 245 -2.04 1.23 -11.51
C CYS A 245 -1.09 1.60 -12.63
N ALA A 246 -0.92 2.91 -12.85
CA ALA A 246 -0.06 3.43 -13.90
C ALA A 246 1.02 4.35 -13.32
N GLY A 247 2.22 4.24 -13.87
CA GLY A 247 3.32 5.19 -13.67
C GLY A 247 3.71 5.81 -15.00
N TYR A 248 4.22 7.04 -14.98
CA TYR A 248 4.81 7.59 -16.19
C TYR A 248 6.04 8.46 -15.90
N ALA A 249 6.92 8.51 -16.90
CA ALA A 249 8.10 9.34 -16.92
C ALA A 249 8.21 10.08 -18.26
N LEU A 250 8.86 11.24 -18.25
CA LEU A 250 9.03 12.13 -19.38
C LEU A 250 10.51 12.25 -19.74
N TYR A 251 10.81 12.03 -21.01
CA TYR A 251 12.12 12.31 -21.57
C TYR A 251 12.07 13.65 -22.30
N PRO A 252 13.02 14.57 -22.06
CA PRO A 252 14.19 14.44 -21.19
C PRO A 252 14.00 14.89 -19.73
N GLN A 253 12.82 15.40 -19.37
CA GLN A 253 12.58 16.17 -18.14
C GLN A 253 12.89 15.42 -16.84
N ASP A 254 12.62 14.12 -16.80
CA ASP A 254 12.84 13.26 -15.62
C ASP A 254 14.25 12.64 -15.61
N MET A 255 15.05 12.83 -16.66
CA MET A 255 16.42 12.32 -16.76
C MET A 255 17.41 13.23 -16.01
N ARG A 256 18.42 12.63 -15.36
CA ARG A 256 19.51 13.36 -14.71
C ARG A 256 20.52 13.83 -15.75
N TRP A 257 20.59 15.14 -15.95
CA TRP A 257 21.46 15.79 -16.94
C TRP A 257 22.93 15.37 -16.90
N ALA A 258 23.51 15.13 -15.71
CA ALA A 258 24.92 14.77 -15.57
C ALA A 258 25.22 13.29 -15.85
N ASP A 259 24.35 12.38 -15.40
CA ASP A 259 24.62 10.94 -15.42
C ASP A 259 23.92 10.23 -16.58
N ASP A 260 22.62 10.48 -16.76
CA ASP A 260 21.78 9.69 -17.68
C ASP A 260 22.07 10.07 -19.15
N PHE A 261 22.42 11.33 -19.43
CA PHE A 261 22.71 11.79 -20.79
C PHE A 261 24.11 11.46 -21.29
N ALA A 262 25.00 11.00 -20.42
CA ALA A 262 26.29 10.44 -20.81
C ALA A 262 26.16 9.01 -21.36
N LEU A 263 25.02 8.36 -21.12
CA LEU A 263 24.78 6.98 -21.53
C LEU A 263 24.40 6.87 -23.02
N PRO A 264 24.64 5.72 -23.68
CA PRO A 264 24.09 5.44 -25.00
C PRO A 264 22.55 5.49 -25.02
N VAL A 265 21.96 5.80 -26.18
CA VAL A 265 20.50 5.98 -26.34
C VAL A 265 19.69 4.75 -25.86
N PHE A 266 20.18 3.53 -26.10
CA PHE A 266 19.52 2.31 -25.63
C PHE A 266 19.48 2.19 -24.09
N GLU A 267 20.52 2.66 -23.38
CA GLU A 267 20.52 2.69 -21.91
C GLU A 267 19.62 3.79 -21.38
N GLN A 268 19.56 4.93 -22.07
CA GLN A 268 18.60 5.99 -21.75
C GLN A 268 17.15 5.52 -21.89
N ALA A 269 16.84 4.76 -22.94
CA ALA A 269 15.51 4.15 -23.12
C ALA A 269 15.15 3.20 -21.96
N ARG A 270 16.09 2.33 -21.55
CA ARG A 270 15.93 1.45 -20.38
C ARG A 270 15.79 2.23 -19.08
N ARG A 271 16.55 3.31 -18.91
CA ARG A 271 16.49 4.17 -17.73
C ARG A 271 15.12 4.83 -17.63
N LEU A 272 14.62 5.43 -18.70
CA LEU A 272 13.29 6.05 -18.75
C LEU A 272 12.18 5.04 -18.42
N MET A 273 12.27 3.83 -18.97
CA MET A 273 11.34 2.75 -18.66
C MET A 273 11.40 2.34 -17.17
N ALA A 274 12.60 2.32 -16.58
CA ALA A 274 12.78 2.04 -15.16
C ALA A 274 12.16 3.15 -14.28
N LEU A 275 12.27 4.43 -14.66
CA LEU A 275 11.63 5.55 -13.94
C LEU A 275 10.09 5.44 -13.98
N ALA A 276 9.52 5.10 -15.15
CA ALA A 276 8.09 4.82 -15.27
C ALA A 276 7.67 3.59 -14.43
N GLY A 277 8.55 2.59 -14.33
CA GLY A 277 8.43 1.42 -13.46
C GLY A 277 8.35 1.78 -11.97
N GLU A 278 9.31 2.55 -11.48
CA GLU A 278 9.35 3.04 -10.10
C GLU A 278 8.08 3.84 -9.78
N ALA A 279 7.66 4.72 -10.70
CA ALA A 279 6.40 5.45 -10.56
C ALA A 279 5.18 4.52 -10.50
N ALA A 280 5.11 3.47 -11.33
CA ALA A 280 4.00 2.52 -11.32
C ALA A 280 3.94 1.70 -10.02
N ASP A 281 5.09 1.35 -9.45
CA ASP A 281 5.18 0.69 -8.15
C ASP A 281 4.71 1.57 -7.00
N VAL A 282 5.09 2.85 -7.02
CA VAL A 282 4.61 3.84 -6.06
C VAL A 282 3.10 4.10 -6.20
N ALA A 283 2.57 4.08 -7.44
CA ALA A 283 1.15 4.30 -7.72
C ALA A 283 0.24 3.33 -6.93
N ARG A 284 0.66 2.06 -6.75
CA ARG A 284 -0.09 1.09 -5.95
C ARG A 284 -0.42 1.60 -4.54
N GLN A 285 0.45 2.40 -3.96
CA GLN A 285 0.40 2.78 -2.55
C GLN A 285 -0.20 4.18 -2.34
N ALA A 286 0.11 5.13 -3.24
CA ALA A 286 -0.27 6.53 -3.12
C ALA A 286 -1.49 6.94 -3.96
N SER A 287 -1.48 6.66 -5.27
CA SER A 287 -2.50 7.12 -6.22
C SER A 287 -2.56 6.20 -7.44
N ARG A 288 -3.72 6.07 -8.10
CA ARG A 288 -3.85 5.16 -9.25
C ARG A 288 -2.93 5.47 -10.43
N VAL A 289 -2.58 6.74 -10.60
CA VAL A 289 -1.59 7.22 -11.58
C VAL A 289 -0.54 8.02 -10.82
N MET A 290 0.75 7.73 -11.04
CA MET A 290 1.86 8.45 -10.42
C MET A 290 2.83 8.98 -11.49
N PRO A 291 3.09 10.30 -11.55
CA PRO A 291 4.24 10.86 -12.26
C PRO A 291 5.53 10.60 -11.48
N PHE A 292 6.62 10.23 -12.16
CA PHE A 292 7.93 10.09 -11.52
C PHE A 292 8.34 11.36 -10.74
N ALA A 293 8.20 12.54 -11.35
CA ALA A 293 8.52 13.84 -10.73
C ALA A 293 7.75 14.15 -9.43
N ARG A 294 6.64 13.44 -9.14
CA ARG A 294 5.83 13.65 -7.93
C ARG A 294 6.06 12.64 -6.82
N ILE A 295 6.90 11.62 -7.02
CA ILE A 295 7.15 10.59 -6.01
C ILE A 295 7.63 11.21 -4.69
N LEU A 296 8.55 12.18 -4.75
CA LEU A 296 9.04 12.87 -3.55
C LEU A 296 7.94 13.66 -2.81
N GLN A 297 6.99 14.23 -3.55
CA GLN A 297 5.97 15.12 -2.98
C GLN A 297 4.85 14.32 -2.31
N ASP A 298 4.33 13.32 -3.01
CA ASP A 298 3.07 12.65 -2.68
C ASP A 298 3.16 11.10 -2.72
N GLY A 299 4.32 10.55 -3.10
CA GLY A 299 4.51 9.10 -3.33
C GLY A 299 5.19 8.34 -2.20
N GLY A 300 5.65 9.03 -1.15
CA GLY A 300 6.30 8.36 -0.03
C GLY A 300 5.32 7.58 0.84
N VAL A 301 5.77 6.44 1.36
CA VAL A 301 5.06 5.70 2.41
C VAL A 301 6.02 5.27 3.52
N ILE A 302 5.43 4.94 4.66
CA ILE A 302 6.13 4.25 5.73
C ILE A 302 6.24 2.76 5.36
N LEU A 303 7.45 2.22 5.33
CA LEU A 303 7.72 0.81 5.09
C LEU A 303 7.70 0.00 6.37
N GLU A 304 8.29 0.54 7.44
CA GLU A 304 8.50 -0.18 8.68
C GLU A 304 8.61 0.78 9.87
N SER A 305 8.07 0.37 11.02
CA SER A 305 8.28 1.05 12.29
C SER A 305 9.50 0.47 12.99
N LEU A 306 10.49 1.31 13.26
CA LEU A 306 11.71 0.96 13.96
C LEU A 306 11.59 1.32 15.45
N PRO A 307 12.41 0.71 16.34
CA PRO A 307 12.46 1.11 17.75
C PRO A 307 12.78 2.60 17.92
N ARG A 308 12.39 3.16 19.08
CA ARG A 308 12.67 4.56 19.46
C ARG A 308 12.08 5.60 18.49
N LEU A 309 10.79 5.45 18.13
CA LEU A 309 10.05 6.43 17.31
C LEU A 309 10.67 6.70 15.93
N ARG A 310 11.41 5.73 15.37
CA ARG A 310 11.99 5.82 14.04
C ARG A 310 11.15 5.05 13.03
N LEU A 311 11.26 5.43 11.78
CA LEU A 311 10.52 4.84 10.67
C LEU A 311 11.47 4.62 9.50
N ARG A 312 11.32 3.50 8.81
CA ARG A 312 11.89 3.30 7.48
C ARG A 312 10.86 3.74 6.46
N ILE A 313 11.25 4.57 5.51
CA ILE A 313 10.35 5.13 4.49
C ILE A 313 10.83 4.80 3.08
N SER A 314 9.90 4.81 2.12
CA SER A 314 10.14 4.41 0.72
C SER A 314 10.81 5.48 -0.16
N LEU A 315 11.13 6.64 0.40
CA LEU A 315 11.76 7.73 -0.35
C LEU A 315 13.28 7.67 -0.15
N GLY A 316 14.04 7.61 -1.24
CA GLY A 316 15.50 7.65 -1.25
C GLY A 316 16.08 8.76 -2.12
N ARG A 317 17.40 8.78 -2.26
CA ARG A 317 18.13 9.72 -3.12
C ARG A 317 17.78 9.56 -4.61
N SER A 318 17.29 8.39 -5.04
CA SER A 318 16.81 8.15 -6.41
C SER A 318 15.76 9.18 -6.84
N VAL A 319 14.86 9.53 -5.93
CA VAL A 319 13.76 10.49 -6.10
C VAL A 319 14.03 11.86 -5.46
N GLY A 320 15.27 12.12 -5.03
CA GLY A 320 15.68 13.41 -4.48
C GLY A 320 15.42 13.61 -2.98
N ALA A 321 15.25 12.55 -2.20
CA ALA A 321 15.10 12.67 -0.74
C ALA A 321 16.42 13.05 -0.05
N CYS A 322 16.38 14.08 0.80
CA CYS A 322 17.53 14.59 1.55
C CYS A 322 17.27 14.62 3.07
N GLU A 323 18.35 14.60 3.84
CA GLU A 323 18.30 14.70 5.31
C GLU A 323 17.72 16.05 5.74
N GLY A 324 16.91 16.05 6.80
CA GLY A 324 16.19 17.22 7.30
C GLY A 324 14.86 17.50 6.60
N ALA A 325 14.54 16.86 5.47
CA ALA A 325 13.24 17.04 4.83
C ALA A 325 12.09 16.51 5.72
N ARG A 326 11.02 17.30 5.80
CA ARG A 326 9.87 17.04 6.69
C ARG A 326 8.65 16.60 5.92
N PHE A 327 7.98 15.58 6.44
CA PHE A 327 6.79 15.01 5.82
C PHE A 327 5.63 14.95 6.80
N ALA A 328 4.45 15.27 6.32
CA ALA A 328 3.20 14.95 6.98
C ALA A 328 2.87 13.48 6.75
N VAL A 329 2.54 12.77 7.82
CA VAL A 329 2.03 11.40 7.76
C VAL A 329 0.52 11.46 7.73
N LYS A 330 -0.07 10.84 6.71
CA LYS A 330 -1.50 10.70 6.53
C LYS A 330 -1.88 9.23 6.48
N GLY A 331 -2.71 8.82 7.42
CA GLY A 331 -3.31 7.49 7.45
C GLY A 331 -4.56 7.38 6.60
N ARG A 332 -4.89 6.14 6.22
CA ARG A 332 -6.17 5.81 5.59
C ARG A 332 -7.28 5.90 6.65
N GLY A 333 -8.23 6.84 6.48
CA GLY A 333 -9.39 6.94 7.37
C GLY A 333 -10.25 5.68 7.31
N ARG A 334 -10.90 5.32 8.43
CA ARG A 334 -11.92 4.25 8.44
C ARG A 334 -13.04 4.64 7.48
N GLU A 335 -13.42 3.73 6.58
CA GLU A 335 -14.53 3.92 5.64
C GLU A 335 -15.86 4.06 6.39
N GLU A 336 -16.22 5.27 6.76
CA GLU A 336 -17.59 5.67 7.06
C GLU A 336 -18.04 6.63 5.96
N THR A 337 -18.78 6.09 5.00
CA THR A 337 -19.68 6.79 4.06
C THR A 337 -19.17 8.11 3.43
N ARG A 338 -18.81 8.02 2.14
CA ARG A 338 -18.57 9.12 1.19
C ARG A 338 -17.39 10.06 1.51
N GLY A 339 -16.24 9.71 0.95
CA GLY A 339 -15.06 10.56 0.82
C GLY A 339 -13.87 9.98 1.59
N LYS A 340 -12.76 9.68 0.91
CA LYS A 340 -11.50 9.30 1.56
C LYS A 340 -10.98 10.51 2.35
N SER A 341 -11.42 10.71 3.59
CA SER A 341 -10.77 11.66 4.49
C SER A 341 -9.48 11.02 4.99
N SER A 342 -8.35 11.45 4.43
CA SER A 342 -7.03 11.08 4.95
C SER A 342 -6.88 11.67 6.35
N VAL A 343 -6.62 10.84 7.35
CA VAL A 343 -6.44 11.31 8.72
C VAL A 343 -4.99 11.72 8.89
N PHE A 344 -4.75 12.97 9.27
CA PHE A 344 -3.41 13.41 9.63
C PHE A 344 -2.97 12.68 10.90
N LYS A 345 -1.94 11.85 10.80
CA LYS A 345 -1.42 11.02 11.89
C LYS A 345 -0.22 11.64 12.58
N GLY A 346 0.53 12.50 11.89
CA GLY A 346 1.73 13.08 12.48
C GLY A 346 2.68 13.76 11.51
N GLU A 347 3.86 14.10 12.02
CA GLU A 347 4.98 14.64 11.24
C GLU A 347 6.24 13.84 11.49
N ILE A 348 7.03 13.66 10.44
CA ILE A 348 8.31 12.98 10.49
C ILE A 348 9.39 13.87 9.88
N VAL A 349 10.65 13.62 10.25
CA VAL A 349 11.83 14.25 9.65
C VAL A 349 12.81 13.18 9.20
N LEU A 350 13.38 13.36 8.01
CA LEU A 350 14.43 12.48 7.49
C LEU A 350 15.73 12.66 8.28
N MET A 351 16.24 11.58 8.82
CA MET A 351 17.51 11.55 9.58
C MET A 351 18.68 11.09 8.72
N SER A 352 18.47 10.09 7.87
CA SER A 352 19.49 9.60 6.95
C SER A 352 18.86 9.10 5.65
N SER A 353 19.45 9.46 4.51
CA SER A 353 18.95 9.08 3.18
C SER A 353 19.86 8.06 2.49
N ARG A 354 19.31 6.92 2.04
CA ARG A 354 20.01 5.95 1.16
C ARG A 354 19.45 6.06 -0.26
N GLU A 355 19.93 5.20 -1.16
CA GLU A 355 19.57 5.30 -2.58
C GLU A 355 18.08 5.15 -2.85
N THR A 356 17.43 4.14 -2.26
CA THR A 356 16.00 3.83 -2.49
C THR A 356 15.11 4.03 -1.27
N GLU A 357 15.70 4.03 -0.06
CA GLU A 357 14.97 4.11 1.21
C GLU A 357 15.67 5.06 2.16
N SER A 358 14.93 5.57 3.15
CA SER A 358 15.49 6.47 4.17
C SER A 358 14.97 6.14 5.57
N VAL A 359 15.69 6.63 6.58
CA VAL A 359 15.28 6.55 7.99
C VAL A 359 14.78 7.91 8.44
N ALA A 360 13.59 7.95 9.03
CA ALA A 360 12.95 9.13 9.58
C ALA A 360 12.68 8.98 11.08
N GLU A 361 12.53 10.10 11.78
CA GLU A 361 12.12 10.16 13.18
C GLU A 361 10.73 10.81 13.29
N ILE A 362 9.85 10.25 14.12
CA ILE A 362 8.53 10.81 14.41
C ILE A 362 8.69 12.01 15.31
N LEU A 363 8.40 13.20 14.77
CA LEU A 363 8.38 14.45 15.52
C LEU A 363 7.06 14.66 16.24
N HIS A 364 5.96 14.34 15.57
CA HIS A 364 4.64 14.65 16.07
C HIS A 364 3.68 13.52 15.74
N VAL A 365 2.77 13.25 16.67
CA VAL A 365 1.68 12.31 16.50
C VAL A 365 0.40 13.07 16.83
N ALA A 366 -0.50 13.18 15.86
CA ALA A 366 -1.71 13.96 16.00
C ALA A 366 -2.64 13.39 17.08
N ASP A 367 -2.79 12.07 17.10
CA ASP A 367 -3.56 11.30 18.07
C ASP A 367 -2.78 10.04 18.46
N SER A 368 -2.58 9.82 19.76
CA SER A 368 -1.89 8.64 20.31
C SER A 368 -2.52 7.31 19.89
N ALA A 369 -3.82 7.30 19.57
CA ALA A 369 -4.51 6.15 19.03
C ALA A 369 -4.24 5.93 17.52
N CYS A 370 -3.63 6.90 16.82
CA CYS A 370 -3.43 6.92 15.38
C CYS A 370 -1.96 7.19 15.02
N MET A 371 -1.05 6.31 15.41
CA MET A 371 0.37 6.46 15.09
C MET A 371 0.68 6.22 13.61
N PRO A 372 1.79 6.81 13.12
CA PRO A 372 2.42 6.43 11.87
C PRO A 372 2.69 4.92 11.82
N GLU A 373 2.10 4.24 10.85
CA GLU A 373 2.16 2.79 10.64
C GLU A 373 2.63 2.48 9.22
N PRO A 374 3.20 1.28 8.98
CA PRO A 374 3.50 0.81 7.64
C PRO A 374 2.29 0.95 6.70
N GLY A 375 2.50 1.60 5.56
CA GLY A 375 1.47 1.89 4.56
C GLY A 375 0.80 3.27 4.69
N ASP A 376 1.09 4.04 5.74
CA ASP A 376 0.68 5.45 5.78
C ASP A 376 1.44 6.27 4.74
N SER A 377 0.74 7.22 4.14
CA SER A 377 1.26 8.08 3.08
C SER A 377 1.99 9.30 3.62
N LEU A 378 3.00 9.75 2.88
CA LEU A 378 3.83 10.90 3.20
C LEU A 378 3.55 12.04 2.22
N THR A 379 3.42 13.25 2.74
CA THR A 379 3.36 14.48 1.93
C THR A 379 4.45 15.44 2.38
N LEU A 380 5.27 15.92 1.45
CA LEU A 380 6.33 16.88 1.76
C LEU A 380 5.75 18.21 2.29
N LEU A 381 6.25 18.68 3.44
CA LEU A 381 5.73 19.88 4.13
C LEU A 381 6.46 21.18 3.75
N ASP A 382 7.80 21.14 3.57
CA ASP A 382 8.59 22.32 3.26
C ASP A 382 9.02 22.36 1.79
N LYS A 383 8.35 23.21 1.00
CA LYS A 383 8.67 23.43 -0.42
C LYS A 383 9.95 24.27 -0.65
N ARG A 384 10.46 24.94 0.39
CA ARG A 384 11.52 25.96 0.27
C ARG A 384 12.95 25.40 0.29
N HIS A 385 13.15 24.14 0.65
CA HIS A 385 14.48 23.51 0.69
C HIS A 385 14.85 22.73 -0.58
N ILE A 386 14.00 22.72 -1.61
CA ILE A 386 14.36 22.13 -2.91
C ILE A 386 15.08 23.19 -3.75
N SER A 387 16.31 23.52 -3.34
CA SER A 387 17.28 24.07 -4.27
C SER A 387 17.88 22.90 -5.05
N LEU A 388 17.36 22.65 -6.25
CA LEU A 388 18.01 21.83 -7.26
C LEU A 388 19.24 22.60 -7.76
N SER A 389 20.40 22.37 -7.14
CA SER A 389 21.72 22.65 -7.73
C SER A 389 22.84 22.09 -6.83
N ALA A 390 23.62 21.18 -7.41
CA ALA A 390 25.02 20.81 -7.17
C ALA A 390 25.66 20.94 -5.75
N CYS A 391 26.42 19.89 -5.41
CA CYS A 391 27.53 19.92 -4.46
C CYS A 391 28.27 21.27 -4.40
N ALA A 392 28.21 21.95 -3.25
CA ALA A 392 29.22 22.88 -2.76
C ALA A 392 29.14 22.93 -1.21
N PRO A 393 30.26 23.13 -0.50
CA PRO A 393 30.32 22.98 0.95
C PRO A 393 29.73 24.20 1.67
N ALA A 394 29.18 23.94 2.85
CA ALA A 394 28.93 24.88 3.95
C ALA A 394 28.89 26.38 3.62
N CYS A 395 27.69 26.96 3.54
CA CYS A 395 27.49 28.38 3.78
C CYS A 395 26.43 28.56 4.88
N GLU A 396 26.90 29.11 5.99
CA GLU A 396 26.12 29.82 7.00
C GLU A 396 25.42 31.00 6.34
N GLU A 397 24.11 30.99 6.14
CA GLU A 397 23.36 32.22 5.85
C GLU A 397 22.02 32.28 6.59
N ALA A 398 21.99 33.24 7.53
CA ALA A 398 20.90 34.10 7.99
C ALA A 398 19.46 33.54 8.05
N ASP A 399 19.05 33.23 9.28
CA ASP A 399 17.66 33.02 9.71
C ASP A 399 16.89 34.36 9.73
N GLU A 400 16.42 34.84 8.57
CA GLU A 400 15.51 35.99 8.48
C GLU A 400 14.08 35.57 8.90
N GLY A 401 13.82 35.68 10.20
CA GLY A 401 12.48 35.45 10.75
C GLY A 401 12.47 35.15 12.24
N ALA A 402 13.34 35.80 13.03
CA ALA A 402 13.33 35.71 14.48
C ALA A 402 11.99 36.22 15.05
N LEU A 403 11.01 35.31 15.16
CA LEU A 403 9.89 35.41 16.07
C LEU A 403 10.48 35.40 17.50
N SER A 404 10.89 36.59 17.96
CA SER A 404 11.39 36.93 19.30
C SER A 404 11.66 35.72 20.22
N GLY A 405 12.86 35.13 20.13
CA GLY A 405 13.36 34.18 21.13
C GLY A 405 13.01 32.70 20.96
N ILE A 406 12.35 32.26 19.88
CA ILE A 406 12.10 30.84 19.59
C ILE A 406 13.10 30.35 18.52
N CYS A 407 13.95 29.37 18.83
CA CYS A 407 14.85 28.79 17.84
C CYS A 407 14.19 27.67 17.00
N GLY A 408 14.73 27.40 15.81
CA GLY A 408 14.36 26.25 14.98
C GLY A 408 14.70 24.90 15.66
N HIS A 409 14.09 23.80 15.22
CA HIS A 409 14.23 22.49 15.86
C HIS A 409 15.69 22.00 15.94
N ALA A 410 16.43 22.04 14.83
CA ALA A 410 17.82 21.62 14.79
C ALA A 410 18.73 22.47 15.69
N GLU A 411 18.47 23.79 15.73
CA GLU A 411 19.20 24.72 16.59
C GLU A 411 18.88 24.50 18.08
N PHE A 412 17.62 24.19 18.41
CA PHE A 412 17.22 23.82 19.76
C PHE A 412 17.98 22.59 20.24
N LEU A 413 18.05 21.52 19.44
CA LEU A 413 18.74 20.29 19.84
C LEU A 413 20.24 20.51 20.08
N ARG A 414 20.90 21.30 19.23
CA ARG A 414 22.32 21.67 19.44
C ARG A 414 22.52 22.40 20.76
N ARG A 415 21.65 23.37 21.07
CA ARG A 415 21.73 24.13 22.32
C ARG A 415 21.35 23.31 23.54
N LEU A 416 20.37 22.41 23.42
CA LEU A 416 19.98 21.49 24.48
C LEU A 416 21.16 20.61 24.89
N ALA A 417 21.91 20.05 23.94
CA ALA A 417 23.08 19.22 24.24
C ALA A 417 24.12 20.00 25.06
N MET A 418 24.47 21.21 24.62
CA MET A 418 25.43 22.08 25.34
C MET A 418 24.95 22.48 26.73
N GLU A 419 23.66 22.79 26.89
CA GLU A 419 23.12 23.27 28.16
C GLU A 419 22.88 22.12 29.15
N ALA A 420 22.56 20.92 28.66
CA ALA A 420 22.39 19.73 29.48
C ALA A 420 23.71 19.24 30.08
N GLU A 421 24.85 19.42 29.41
CA GLU A 421 26.18 19.16 29.98
C GLU A 421 26.48 20.08 31.19
N ARG A 422 25.88 21.27 31.23
CA ARG A 422 26.11 22.27 32.27
C ARG A 422 25.13 22.16 33.44
N CYS A 423 24.05 21.40 33.29
CA CYS A 423 22.98 21.30 34.28
C CYS A 423 22.91 19.88 34.86
N SER A 424 23.06 19.75 36.19
CA SER A 424 22.89 18.46 36.87
C SER A 424 21.43 18.00 36.93
N ARG A 425 20.49 18.95 36.77
CA ARG A 425 19.04 18.73 36.76
C ARG A 425 18.36 19.72 35.82
N PHE A 426 17.33 19.28 35.11
CA PHE A 426 16.48 20.13 34.26
C PHE A 426 15.13 19.46 34.00
N VAL A 427 14.15 20.23 33.52
CA VAL A 427 12.87 19.72 33.04
C VAL A 427 12.69 20.07 31.57
N LEU A 428 12.31 19.07 30.76
CA LEU A 428 11.79 19.31 29.42
C LEU A 428 10.27 19.38 29.45
N ALA A 429 9.73 20.42 28.83
CA ALA A 429 8.32 20.64 28.64
C ALA A 429 7.99 20.65 27.15
N ILE A 430 7.16 19.72 26.70
CA ILE A 430 6.63 19.73 25.33
C ILE A 430 5.18 20.17 25.39
N ALA A 431 4.89 21.32 24.78
CA ALA A 431 3.58 21.95 24.78
C ALA A 431 2.93 21.86 23.40
N ARG A 432 1.71 21.33 23.35
CA ARG A 432 0.90 21.20 22.13
C ARG A 432 -0.26 22.18 22.17
N VAL A 433 -0.46 22.90 21.06
CA VAL A 433 -1.56 23.87 20.91
C VAL A 433 -2.66 23.31 20.02
N ASP A 434 -3.91 23.36 20.51
CA ASP A 434 -5.07 23.01 19.70
C ASP A 434 -5.32 24.11 18.64
N ALA A 435 -5.39 23.71 17.36
CA ALA A 435 -5.51 24.59 16.20
C ALA A 435 -4.43 25.71 16.18
N PRO A 436 -3.18 25.38 15.78
CA PRO A 436 -2.05 26.29 15.88
C PRO A 436 -2.20 27.48 14.93
N THR A 437 -1.94 28.68 15.44
CA THR A 437 -1.64 29.85 14.61
C THR A 437 -0.28 30.42 15.05
N PRO A 438 0.48 31.09 14.16
CA PRO A 438 1.73 31.72 14.54
C PRO A 438 1.58 32.61 15.78
N LYS A 439 0.47 33.36 15.87
CA LYS A 439 0.13 34.20 17.04
C LYS A 439 -0.05 33.40 18.33
N LYS A 440 -0.76 32.27 18.30
CA LYS A 440 -0.95 31.42 19.48
C LYS A 440 0.35 30.76 19.95
N LEU A 441 1.20 30.32 19.03
CA LEU A 441 2.50 29.73 19.37
C LEU A 441 3.43 30.76 20.00
N VAL A 442 3.49 31.98 19.47
CA VAL A 442 4.25 33.08 20.07
C VAL A 442 3.71 33.44 21.45
N ALA A 443 2.38 33.52 21.60
CA ALA A 443 1.76 33.82 22.90
C ALA A 443 2.08 32.74 23.95
N LEU A 444 2.06 31.46 23.56
CA LEU A 444 2.43 30.35 24.44
C LEU A 444 3.92 30.39 24.80
N ALA A 445 4.81 30.67 23.84
CA ALA A 445 6.23 30.83 24.11
C ALA A 445 6.49 31.98 25.09
N ALA A 446 5.85 33.15 24.88
CA ALA A 446 5.95 34.29 25.77
C ALA A 446 5.40 34.00 27.19
N ALA A 447 4.31 33.24 27.28
CA ALA A 447 3.77 32.78 28.55
C ALA A 447 4.76 31.82 29.27
N CYS A 448 5.41 30.91 28.53
CA CYS A 448 6.43 30.01 29.08
C CYS A 448 7.64 30.79 29.60
N VAL A 449 8.14 31.79 28.88
CA VAL A 449 9.25 32.65 29.33
C VAL A 449 8.85 33.42 30.59
N THR A 450 7.66 34.04 30.60
CA THR A 450 7.17 34.82 31.75
C THR A 450 7.00 33.95 32.98
N ALA A 451 6.41 32.77 32.82
CA ALA A 451 6.12 31.84 33.90
C ALA A 451 7.41 31.16 34.44
N ALA A 452 8.38 30.92 33.58
CA ALA A 452 9.71 30.46 34.01
C ALA A 452 10.45 31.53 34.80
N ARG A 453 10.33 32.82 34.46
CA ARG A 453 10.96 33.91 35.24
C ARG A 453 10.42 34.01 36.67
N SER A 454 9.17 33.61 36.91
CA SER A 454 8.60 33.57 38.26
C SER A 454 8.95 32.31 39.06
N ALA A 455 9.29 31.21 38.38
CA ALA A 455 9.48 29.89 39.01
C ALA A 455 10.94 29.41 39.01
N THR A 456 11.82 30.00 38.19
CA THR A 456 13.16 29.47 37.90
C THR A 456 14.21 30.58 37.97
N ARG A 457 15.45 30.24 38.36
CA ARG A 457 16.55 31.21 38.51
C ARG A 457 17.18 31.64 37.17
N ARG A 458 16.94 30.89 36.10
CA ARG A 458 17.53 31.11 34.76
C ARG A 458 16.45 31.01 33.68
N PRO A 459 16.52 31.82 32.61
CA PRO A 459 15.51 31.78 31.55
C PRO A 459 15.52 30.41 30.83
N PRO A 460 14.34 29.91 30.40
CA PRO A 460 14.24 28.64 29.71
C PRO A 460 14.73 28.77 28.27
N LEU A 461 15.34 27.70 27.75
CA LEU A 461 15.62 27.57 26.32
C LEU A 461 14.32 27.11 25.63
N ILE A 462 13.85 27.81 24.60
CA ILE A 462 12.60 27.49 23.90
C ILE A 462 12.86 27.32 22.40
N GLY A 463 12.33 26.24 21.82
CA GLY A 463 12.41 25.96 20.39
C GLY A 463 11.11 25.43 19.81
N ARG A 464 11.05 25.42 18.47
CA ARG A 464 9.96 24.73 17.75
C ARG A 464 10.20 23.23 17.78
N TYR A 465 9.18 22.48 18.18
CA TYR A 465 9.23 21.01 18.17
C TYR A 465 8.49 20.43 16.95
N GLY A 466 7.40 21.06 16.53
CA GLY A 466 6.64 20.72 15.33
C GLY A 466 5.84 21.92 14.80
N THR A 467 4.94 21.71 13.84
CA THR A 467 4.07 22.80 13.34
C THR A 467 3.10 23.35 14.40
N ASN A 468 2.72 22.52 15.38
CA ASN A 468 1.76 22.84 16.44
C ASN A 468 2.33 22.72 17.86
N SER A 469 3.63 22.47 18.01
CA SER A 469 4.24 22.11 19.28
C SER A 469 5.52 22.89 19.54
N LEU A 470 5.71 23.29 20.80
CA LEU A 470 6.93 23.92 21.31
C LEU A 470 7.62 22.99 22.30
N ILE A 471 8.93 23.11 22.41
CA ILE A 471 9.74 22.45 23.42
C ILE A 471 10.48 23.50 24.24
N ALA A 472 10.47 23.36 25.56
CA ALA A 472 11.16 24.23 26.49
C ALA A 472 12.02 23.42 27.46
N MET A 473 13.25 23.86 27.70
CA MET A 473 14.13 23.33 28.74
C MET A 473 14.22 24.33 29.90
N HIS A 474 13.87 23.87 31.10
CA HIS A 474 13.98 24.64 32.34
C HIS A 474 15.15 24.08 33.17
N PRO A 475 16.29 24.81 33.27
CA PRO A 475 17.44 24.34 34.04
C PRO A 475 17.18 24.41 35.55
N GLU A 476 17.78 23.51 36.33
CA GLU A 476 17.78 23.49 37.81
C GLU A 476 16.39 23.46 38.46
N THR A 477 15.42 22.83 37.81
CA THR A 477 14.02 22.76 38.28
C THR A 477 13.55 21.32 38.40
N THR A 478 12.41 21.15 39.08
CA THR A 478 11.72 19.86 39.20
C THR A 478 10.33 19.91 38.56
N PRO A 479 9.77 18.76 38.12
CA PRO A 479 8.42 18.71 37.59
C PRO A 479 7.37 19.24 38.59
N GLU A 480 7.53 18.94 39.88
CA GLU A 480 6.63 19.36 40.97
C GLU A 480 6.46 20.89 41.04
N GLU A 481 7.55 21.65 40.83
CA GLU A 481 7.54 23.11 40.80
C GLU A 481 6.84 23.66 39.56
N LEU A 482 6.97 22.99 38.41
CA LEU A 482 6.47 23.46 37.11
C LEU A 482 5.04 23.02 36.79
N LEU A 483 4.55 21.94 37.39
CA LEU A 483 3.17 21.48 37.23
C LEU A 483 2.12 22.58 37.47
N PRO A 484 2.10 23.29 38.63
CA PRO A 484 1.11 24.35 38.86
C PRO A 484 1.29 25.54 37.91
N VAL A 485 2.54 25.85 37.56
CA VAL A 485 2.90 26.95 36.65
C VAL A 485 2.31 26.69 35.26
N TYR A 486 2.53 25.49 34.72
CA TYR A 486 1.96 25.11 33.42
C TYR A 486 0.44 24.97 33.49
N ALA A 487 -0.14 24.55 34.61
CA ALA A 487 -1.59 24.51 34.79
C ALA A 487 -2.20 25.91 34.66
N ASP A 488 -1.57 26.94 35.22
CA ASP A 488 -2.01 28.32 35.12
C ASP A 488 -1.85 28.92 33.72
N ILE A 489 -0.77 28.57 33.00
CA ILE A 489 -0.59 28.96 31.59
C ILE A 489 -1.73 28.35 30.75
N LEU A 490 -2.03 27.07 30.96
CA LEU A 490 -3.02 26.34 30.17
C LEU A 490 -4.47 26.72 30.48
N LYS A 491 -4.80 27.27 31.67
CA LYS A 491 -6.14 27.85 31.93
C LYS A 491 -6.56 28.90 30.89
N LYS A 492 -5.59 29.57 30.26
CA LYS A 492 -5.81 30.63 29.27
C LYS A 492 -5.71 30.14 27.82
N ALA A 493 -5.35 28.88 27.59
CA ALA A 493 -5.12 28.32 26.26
C ALA A 493 -5.55 26.84 26.17
N LYS A 494 -6.42 26.50 25.21
CA LYS A 494 -6.72 25.10 24.87
C LYS A 494 -5.49 24.41 24.29
N SER A 495 -4.72 23.79 25.18
CA SER A 495 -3.40 23.23 24.93
C SER A 495 -3.11 22.14 25.97
N ALA A 496 -2.13 21.28 25.69
CA ALA A 496 -1.66 20.24 26.62
C ALA A 496 -0.14 20.29 26.76
N VAL A 497 0.38 19.93 27.93
CA VAL A 497 1.82 19.94 28.22
C VAL A 497 2.24 18.65 28.89
N GLY A 498 3.31 18.05 28.38
CA GLY A 498 4.03 16.95 29.02
C GLY A 498 5.36 17.43 29.60
N LEU A 499 5.60 17.11 30.88
CA LEU A 499 6.81 17.44 31.62
C LEU A 499 7.62 16.18 31.93
N ALA A 500 8.94 16.23 31.72
CA ALA A 500 9.87 15.21 32.19
C ALA A 500 11.11 15.83 32.82
N GLY A 501 11.41 15.41 34.04
CA GLY A 501 12.61 15.83 34.77
C GLY A 501 13.81 14.94 34.48
N TYR A 502 15.00 15.51 34.56
CA TYR A 502 16.28 14.81 34.58
C TYR A 502 16.95 15.02 35.95
N PRO A 503 17.54 13.97 36.57
CA PRO A 503 17.50 12.56 36.14
C PRO A 503 16.15 11.91 36.44
N PHE A 504 15.74 10.95 35.60
CA PHE A 504 14.56 10.10 35.81
C PHE A 504 14.90 8.66 35.42
N LEU A 505 14.76 7.72 36.35
CA LEU A 505 15.25 6.34 36.20
C LEU A 505 16.72 6.31 35.70
N HIS A 506 16.99 5.52 34.65
CA HIS A 506 18.29 5.41 33.98
C HIS A 506 18.26 6.01 32.56
N TYR A 507 17.34 6.94 32.30
CA TYR A 507 17.25 7.59 30.99
C TYR A 507 18.43 8.55 30.78
N SER A 508 19.02 8.51 29.58
CA SER A 508 20.01 9.51 29.18
C SER A 508 19.37 10.87 28.96
N VAL A 509 20.19 11.92 28.89
CA VAL A 509 19.74 13.29 28.56
C VAL A 509 18.88 13.32 27.29
N ASP A 510 19.30 12.60 26.24
CA ASP A 510 18.57 12.54 24.97
C ASP A 510 17.20 11.86 25.12
N GLU A 511 17.09 10.86 26.00
CA GLU A 511 15.86 10.09 26.23
C GLU A 511 14.84 10.82 27.12
N ILE A 512 15.23 11.92 27.78
CA ILE A 512 14.29 12.74 28.57
C ILE A 512 13.27 13.44 27.67
N ARG A 513 13.62 13.73 26.42
CA ARG A 513 12.69 14.25 25.43
C ARG A 513 11.56 13.25 25.15
N ASP A 514 11.91 11.97 25.02
CA ASP A 514 10.93 10.90 24.84
C ASP A 514 10.05 10.76 26.09
N CYS A 515 10.61 10.94 27.28
CA CYS A 515 9.84 11.00 28.52
C CYS A 515 8.84 12.16 28.53
N ALA A 516 9.20 13.35 28.04
CA ALA A 516 8.30 14.49 27.95
C ALA A 516 7.15 14.23 26.95
N LEU A 517 7.42 13.50 25.86
CA LEU A 517 6.37 13.03 24.95
C LEU A 517 5.40 12.04 25.62
N LYS A 518 5.92 11.06 26.36
CA LYS A 518 5.08 10.11 27.12
C LYS A 518 4.20 10.84 28.13
N ALA A 519 4.76 11.85 28.79
CA ALA A 519 4.01 12.73 29.69
C ALA A 519 2.92 13.54 28.97
N LEU A 520 3.19 13.98 27.73
CA LEU A 520 2.22 14.72 26.91
C LEU A 520 1.07 13.81 26.46
N GLU A 521 1.36 12.57 26.07
CA GLU A 521 0.33 11.57 25.76
C GLU A 521 -0.58 11.33 26.96
N TYR A 522 0.01 11.21 28.17
CA TYR A 522 -0.76 11.14 29.40
C TYR A 522 -1.59 12.41 29.66
N ALA A 523 -0.99 13.60 29.49
CA ALA A 523 -1.66 14.88 29.69
C ALA A 523 -2.93 15.04 28.83
N LEU A 524 -2.90 14.54 27.60
CA LEU A 524 -4.03 14.59 26.68
C LEU A 524 -5.25 13.77 27.13
N LEU A 525 -5.06 12.80 28.03
CA LEU A 525 -6.12 11.98 28.61
C LEU A 525 -6.70 12.58 29.90
N LEU A 526 -6.10 13.65 30.42
CA LEU A 526 -6.55 14.32 31.64
C LEU A 526 -7.64 15.37 31.35
N PRO A 527 -8.52 15.67 32.32
CA PRO A 527 -9.40 16.83 32.23
C PRO A 527 -8.59 18.13 32.21
N GLU A 528 -9.20 19.22 31.73
CA GLU A 528 -8.54 20.54 31.73
C GLU A 528 -8.30 21.05 33.17
N PRO A 529 -7.13 21.66 33.47
CA PRO A 529 -6.00 21.92 32.58
C PRO A 529 -5.13 20.67 32.31
N ARG A 530 -4.80 20.42 31.04
CA ARG A 530 -4.11 19.20 30.56
C ARG A 530 -2.60 19.26 30.77
N VAL A 531 -2.15 19.06 32.01
CA VAL A 531 -0.72 18.97 32.36
C VAL A 531 -0.39 17.58 32.90
N GLY A 532 0.57 16.91 32.27
CA GLY A 532 1.03 15.58 32.66
C GLY A 532 2.52 15.56 32.99
N GLU A 533 2.89 14.77 33.98
CA GLU A 533 4.28 14.45 34.32
C GLU A 533 4.62 13.03 33.84
N CYS A 534 5.88 12.81 33.43
CA CYS A 534 6.38 11.48 33.15
C CYS A 534 6.49 10.67 34.45
N ASN A 535 5.47 9.85 34.72
CA ASN A 535 5.38 8.99 35.90
C ASN A 535 4.98 7.55 35.51
N SER A 536 4.64 6.70 36.49
CA SER A 536 4.23 5.31 36.23
C SER A 536 3.03 5.20 35.26
N LEU A 537 2.08 6.13 35.32
CA LEU A 537 0.91 6.13 34.43
C LEU A 537 1.30 6.51 33.00
N ALA A 538 2.15 7.52 32.82
CA ALA A 538 2.68 7.90 31.50
C ALA A 538 3.47 6.76 30.85
N LEU A 539 4.31 6.05 31.63
CA LEU A 539 5.03 4.86 31.17
C LEU A 539 4.07 3.70 30.85
N ASN A 540 3.02 3.50 31.65
CA ASN A 540 2.00 2.48 31.38
C ASN A 540 1.23 2.75 30.09
N ILE A 541 0.83 4.00 29.84
CA ILE A 541 0.16 4.42 28.60
C ILE A 541 1.10 4.22 27.41
N SER A 542 2.37 4.60 27.54
CA SER A 542 3.39 4.37 26.51
C SER A 542 3.56 2.88 26.20
N ALA A 543 3.52 2.02 27.22
CA ALA A 543 3.59 0.57 27.06
C ALA A 543 2.34 -0.01 26.40
N ASP A 544 1.14 0.43 26.81
CA ASP A 544 -0.14 0.04 26.17
C ASP A 544 -0.13 0.41 24.68
N ARG A 545 0.45 1.57 24.35
CA ARG A 545 0.66 2.03 22.99
C ARG A 545 1.61 1.10 22.21
N LEU A 546 2.79 0.78 22.75
CA LEU A 546 3.72 -0.17 22.11
C LEU A 546 3.10 -1.55 21.88
N TYR A 547 2.35 -2.04 22.86
CA TYR A 547 1.65 -3.33 22.77
C TYR A 547 0.60 -3.31 21.65
N SER A 548 -0.16 -2.22 21.52
CA SER A 548 -1.19 -2.07 20.49
C SER A 548 -0.59 -2.07 19.07
N PHE A 549 0.66 -1.66 18.91
CA PHE A 549 1.41 -1.72 17.65
C PHE A 549 2.15 -3.04 17.41
N GLY A 550 2.05 -3.99 18.34
CA GLY A 550 2.70 -5.30 18.22
C GLY A 550 4.16 -5.32 18.68
N ASP A 551 4.73 -4.21 19.16
CA ASP A 551 6.04 -4.22 19.83
C ASP A 551 5.90 -4.70 21.27
N VAL A 552 5.71 -6.02 21.41
CA VAL A 552 5.49 -6.66 22.71
C VAL A 552 6.75 -6.59 23.58
N PHE A 553 7.95 -6.60 23.00
CA PHE A 553 9.20 -6.52 23.78
C PHE A 553 9.42 -5.11 24.33
N GLY A 554 9.21 -4.07 23.51
CA GLY A 554 9.25 -2.69 23.97
C GLY A 554 8.20 -2.43 25.06
N ALA A 555 6.98 -2.95 24.90
CA ALA A 555 5.94 -2.84 25.91
C ALA A 555 6.36 -3.48 27.25
N VAL A 556 6.97 -4.67 27.23
CA VAL A 556 7.46 -5.34 28.45
C VAL A 556 8.45 -4.46 29.22
N GLU A 557 9.41 -3.86 28.53
CA GLU A 557 10.41 -3.00 29.17
C GLU A 557 9.79 -1.71 29.72
N GLU A 558 8.83 -1.10 29.01
CA GLU A 558 8.11 0.06 29.52
C GLU A 558 7.20 -0.25 30.71
N TYR A 559 6.48 -1.38 30.73
CA TYR A 559 5.73 -1.80 31.93
C TYR A 559 6.65 -2.07 33.12
N ARG A 560 7.83 -2.65 32.88
CA ARG A 560 8.83 -2.85 33.95
C ARG A 560 9.30 -1.51 34.51
N ARG A 561 9.58 -0.53 33.65
CA ARG A 561 9.92 0.84 34.07
C ARG A 561 8.77 1.50 34.84
N ALA A 562 7.53 1.35 34.38
CA ALA A 562 6.35 1.83 35.10
C ALA A 562 6.26 1.23 36.53
N LEU A 563 6.59 -0.05 36.68
CA LEU A 563 6.60 -0.76 37.95
C LEU A 563 7.81 -0.43 38.85
N LEU A 564 8.93 0.02 38.27
CA LEU A 564 10.05 0.60 39.02
C LEU A 564 9.65 1.93 39.65
N VAL A 565 8.87 2.74 38.94
CA VAL A 565 8.33 4.02 39.47
C VAL A 565 7.22 3.78 40.50
N ASP A 566 6.25 2.91 40.20
CA ASP A 566 5.20 2.52 41.15
C ASP A 566 4.92 1.01 41.12
N LYS A 567 5.42 0.31 42.14
CA LYS A 567 5.20 -1.14 42.34
C LYS A 567 3.75 -1.53 42.62
N ASN A 568 2.87 -0.58 42.93
CA ASN A 568 1.46 -0.80 43.22
C ASN A 568 0.55 -0.57 42.02
N ASN A 569 1.10 -0.22 40.84
CA ASN A 569 0.33 -0.07 39.62
C ASN A 569 -0.25 -1.42 39.15
N ALA A 570 -1.50 -1.70 39.52
CA ALA A 570 -2.18 -2.96 39.22
C ALA A 570 -2.40 -3.17 37.71
N MET A 571 -2.59 -2.08 36.96
CA MET A 571 -2.77 -2.12 35.51
C MET A 571 -1.48 -2.55 34.82
N ALA A 572 -0.34 -1.97 35.19
CA ALA A 572 0.96 -2.35 34.63
C ALA A 572 1.30 -3.82 34.91
N TRP A 573 1.00 -4.34 36.11
CA TRP A 573 1.13 -5.78 36.39
C TRP A 573 0.23 -6.65 35.51
N ASN A 574 -1.03 -6.24 35.30
CA ASN A 574 -1.95 -6.97 34.45
C ASN A 574 -1.47 -6.97 32.99
N SER A 575 -1.13 -5.82 32.44
CA SER A 575 -0.70 -5.68 31.05
C SER A 575 0.66 -6.36 30.78
N LEU A 576 1.60 -6.31 31.73
CA LEU A 576 2.83 -7.12 31.66
C LEU A 576 2.52 -8.62 31.63
N GLY A 577 1.49 -9.07 32.36
CA GLY A 577 0.99 -10.44 32.29
C GLY A 577 0.45 -10.81 30.91
N VAL A 578 -0.28 -9.90 30.26
CA VAL A 578 -0.76 -10.08 28.88
C VAL A 578 0.41 -10.22 27.91
N CYS A 579 1.42 -9.35 27.99
CA CYS A 579 2.61 -9.42 27.15
C CYS A 579 3.33 -10.77 27.29
N MET A 580 3.55 -11.23 28.52
CA MET A 580 4.18 -12.54 28.77
C MET A 580 3.35 -13.69 28.20
N ALA A 581 2.01 -13.60 28.19
CA ALA A 581 1.14 -14.62 27.63
C ALA A 581 1.25 -14.70 26.09
N VAL A 582 1.35 -13.54 25.44
CA VAL A 582 1.58 -13.39 23.99
C VAL A 582 2.94 -13.96 23.60
N LEU A 583 4.00 -13.65 24.36
CA LEU A 583 5.35 -14.20 24.18
C LEU A 583 5.49 -15.70 24.52
N GLY A 584 4.38 -16.41 24.80
CA GLY A 584 4.40 -17.83 25.13
C GLY A 584 4.88 -18.17 26.55
N ARG A 585 5.28 -17.18 27.35
CA ARG A 585 5.79 -17.32 28.72
C ARG A 585 4.64 -17.45 29.74
N ALA A 586 3.92 -18.56 29.67
CA ALA A 586 2.67 -18.73 30.41
C ALA A 586 2.82 -18.72 31.94
N GLN A 587 3.94 -19.20 32.50
CA GLN A 587 4.18 -19.15 33.94
C GLN A 587 4.45 -17.72 34.45
N ASP A 588 5.19 -16.92 33.68
CA ASP A 588 5.47 -15.52 34.03
C ASP A 588 4.20 -14.67 33.92
N ALA A 589 3.39 -14.90 32.87
CA ALA A 589 2.07 -14.31 32.74
C ALA A 589 1.21 -14.56 33.99
N ARG A 590 1.14 -15.81 34.45
CA ARG A 590 0.43 -16.18 35.68
C ARG A 590 0.96 -15.43 36.91
N ARG A 591 2.28 -15.33 37.08
CA ARG A 591 2.90 -14.58 38.20
C ARG A 591 2.49 -13.11 38.18
N ASN A 592 2.55 -12.47 37.02
CA ASN A 592 2.17 -11.07 36.85
C ASN A 592 0.68 -10.83 37.10
N PHE A 593 -0.20 -11.67 36.57
CA PHE A 593 -1.65 -11.55 36.85
C PHE A 593 -1.99 -11.78 38.34
N LEU A 594 -1.25 -12.64 39.04
CA LEU A 594 -1.41 -12.78 40.50
C LEU A 594 -0.99 -11.51 41.24
N GLN A 595 0.07 -10.83 40.81
CA GLN A 595 0.43 -9.53 41.37
C GLN A 595 -0.63 -8.47 41.05
N ALA A 596 -1.13 -8.42 39.82
CA ALA A 596 -2.23 -7.53 39.45
C ALA A 596 -3.45 -7.73 40.35
N LEU A 597 -3.84 -8.99 40.59
CA LEU A 597 -4.95 -9.31 41.50
C LEU A 597 -4.69 -8.87 42.94
N ARG A 598 -3.45 -8.97 43.44
CA ARG A 598 -3.07 -8.50 44.78
C ARG A 598 -3.06 -6.98 44.91
N LYS A 599 -2.80 -6.26 43.82
CA LYS A 599 -2.71 -4.79 43.79
C LYS A 599 -4.01 -4.10 43.38
N SER A 600 -4.96 -4.85 42.82
CA SER A 600 -6.27 -4.35 42.41
C SER A 600 -7.05 -3.77 43.59
N ARG A 601 -7.64 -2.59 43.42
CA ARG A 601 -8.44 -1.91 44.45
C ARG A 601 -9.93 -1.82 44.14
N ASP A 602 -10.31 -2.08 42.88
CA ASP A 602 -11.68 -2.01 42.39
C ASP A 602 -12.14 -3.34 41.76
N SER A 603 -13.46 -3.50 41.61
CA SER A 603 -14.07 -4.73 41.08
C SER A 603 -13.74 -4.99 39.61
N ALA A 604 -13.53 -3.95 38.80
CA ALA A 604 -13.22 -4.08 37.38
C ALA A 604 -11.81 -4.67 37.19
N SER A 605 -10.81 -4.13 37.88
CA SER A 605 -9.43 -4.64 37.90
C SER A 605 -9.36 -6.09 38.39
N VAL A 606 -10.12 -6.42 39.45
CA VAL A 606 -10.23 -7.81 39.94
C VAL A 606 -10.85 -8.73 38.89
N GLY A 607 -11.92 -8.29 38.21
CA GLY A 607 -12.59 -9.04 37.15
C GLY A 607 -11.65 -9.36 35.99
N GLN A 608 -10.92 -8.35 35.51
CA GLN A 608 -9.96 -8.47 34.41
C GLN A 608 -8.81 -9.42 34.77
N ALA A 609 -8.21 -9.27 35.95
CA ALA A 609 -7.14 -10.15 36.42
C ALA A 609 -7.63 -11.60 36.58
N CYS A 610 -8.85 -11.82 37.08
CA CYS A 610 -9.44 -13.15 37.19
C CYS A 610 -9.71 -13.80 35.83
N TYR A 611 -10.25 -13.05 34.86
CA TYR A 611 -10.44 -13.57 33.51
C TYR A 611 -9.11 -14.00 32.87
N ASN A 612 -8.09 -13.14 32.98
CA ASN A 612 -6.75 -13.40 32.44
C ASN A 612 -6.07 -14.60 33.14
N LEU A 613 -6.19 -14.71 34.47
CA LEU A 613 -5.75 -15.89 35.23
C LEU A 613 -6.48 -17.17 34.80
N GLY A 614 -7.77 -17.08 34.47
CA GLY A 614 -8.54 -18.18 33.91
C GLY A 614 -7.96 -18.65 32.57
N ALA A 615 -7.76 -17.72 31.65
CA ALA A 615 -7.24 -18.00 30.30
C ALA A 615 -5.82 -18.60 30.33
N ILE A 616 -4.93 -18.04 31.15
CA ILE A 616 -3.57 -18.58 31.24
C ILE A 616 -3.53 -19.94 31.93
N SER A 617 -4.44 -20.18 32.89
CA SER A 617 -4.57 -21.50 33.53
C SER A 617 -5.07 -22.56 32.54
N GLU A 618 -5.96 -22.22 31.60
CA GLU A 618 -6.34 -23.14 30.50
C GLU A 618 -5.13 -23.48 29.63
N LYS A 619 -4.34 -22.47 29.22
CA LYS A 619 -3.13 -22.65 28.40
C LYS A 619 -2.08 -23.54 29.08
N LEU A 620 -2.01 -23.49 30.42
CA LEU A 620 -1.14 -24.33 31.25
C LEU A 620 -1.73 -25.72 31.55
N GLY A 621 -2.90 -26.07 31.00
CA GLY A 621 -3.59 -27.36 31.29
C GLY A 621 -4.23 -27.44 32.67
N GLN A 622 -4.24 -26.36 33.45
CA GLN A 622 -4.75 -26.29 34.82
C GLN A 622 -6.26 -26.04 34.85
N ARG A 623 -7.04 -26.97 34.29
CA ARG A 623 -8.50 -26.83 34.09
C ARG A 623 -9.28 -26.44 35.35
N ARG A 624 -8.96 -27.03 36.50
CA ARG A 624 -9.62 -26.71 37.79
C ARG A 624 -9.35 -25.26 38.23
N ALA A 625 -8.13 -24.77 38.03
CA ALA A 625 -7.79 -23.39 38.36
C ALA A 625 -8.48 -22.41 37.41
N ALA A 626 -8.48 -22.70 36.11
CA ALA A 626 -9.18 -21.91 35.12
C ALA A 626 -10.66 -21.73 35.46
N PHE A 627 -11.34 -22.83 35.78
CA PHE A 627 -12.74 -22.84 36.17
C PHE A 627 -13.01 -21.95 37.41
N ARG A 628 -12.17 -22.03 38.45
CA ARG A 628 -12.31 -21.17 39.64
C ARG A 628 -12.13 -19.69 39.32
N TYR A 629 -11.14 -19.36 38.51
CA TYR A 629 -10.86 -17.96 38.16
C TYR A 629 -11.96 -17.34 37.29
N TYR A 630 -12.48 -18.09 36.31
CA TYR A 630 -13.63 -17.60 35.54
C TYR A 630 -14.89 -17.45 36.39
N ARG A 631 -15.16 -18.38 37.33
CA ARG A 631 -16.26 -18.21 38.30
C ARG A 631 -16.09 -16.96 39.16
N ARG A 632 -14.87 -16.67 39.60
CA ARG A 632 -14.56 -15.46 40.36
C ARG A 632 -14.74 -14.20 39.49
N CYS A 633 -14.35 -14.26 38.21
CA CYS A 633 -14.57 -13.18 37.25
C CYS A 633 -16.06 -12.83 37.13
N ILE A 634 -16.93 -13.81 36.85
CA ILE A 634 -18.37 -13.54 36.72
C ILE A 634 -19.03 -13.13 38.05
N ALA A 635 -18.45 -13.50 39.20
CA ALA A 635 -18.96 -13.05 40.49
C ALA A 635 -18.73 -11.55 40.73
N VAL A 636 -17.62 -10.99 40.24
CA VAL A 636 -17.32 -9.55 40.35
C VAL A 636 -17.75 -8.74 39.11
N ALA A 637 -17.89 -9.40 37.96
CA ALA A 637 -18.33 -8.83 36.69
C ALA A 637 -19.42 -9.73 36.04
N PRO A 638 -20.68 -9.64 36.52
CA PRO A 638 -21.77 -10.54 36.08
C PRO A 638 -22.11 -10.48 34.58
N ASN A 639 -21.72 -9.40 33.90
CA ASN A 639 -21.96 -9.20 32.46
C ASN A 639 -20.74 -9.57 31.59
N HIS A 640 -19.73 -10.27 32.13
CA HIS A 640 -18.51 -10.60 31.38
C HIS A 640 -18.73 -11.74 30.36
N TYR A 641 -19.21 -11.41 29.16
CA TYR A 641 -19.54 -12.32 28.05
C TYR A 641 -18.51 -13.47 27.83
N PHE A 642 -17.23 -13.14 27.66
CA PHE A 642 -16.21 -14.14 27.33
C PHE A 642 -15.96 -15.14 28.47
N ALA A 643 -16.22 -14.75 29.73
CA ALA A 643 -16.02 -15.66 30.87
C ALA A 643 -17.09 -16.76 30.87
N TYR A 644 -18.34 -16.43 30.51
CA TYR A 644 -19.39 -17.43 30.30
C TYR A 644 -19.09 -18.37 29.13
N ILE A 645 -18.60 -17.86 27.99
CA ILE A 645 -18.19 -18.70 26.86
C ILE A 645 -17.08 -19.69 27.27
N ARG A 646 -16.07 -19.21 28.00
CA ARG A 646 -14.94 -20.06 28.46
C ARG A 646 -15.41 -21.11 29.47
N LEU A 647 -16.23 -20.71 30.45
CA LEU A 647 -16.84 -21.66 31.39
C LEU A 647 -17.71 -22.69 30.67
N GLY A 648 -18.53 -22.27 29.71
CA GLY A 648 -19.37 -23.16 28.92
C GLY A 648 -18.55 -24.23 28.19
N ARG A 649 -17.44 -23.82 27.57
CA ARG A 649 -16.51 -24.73 26.90
C ARG A 649 -15.81 -25.68 27.88
N ALA A 650 -15.40 -25.18 29.04
CA ALA A 650 -14.82 -26.01 30.09
C ALA A 650 -15.84 -27.05 30.63
N CYS A 651 -17.12 -26.67 30.76
CA CYS A 651 -18.20 -27.59 31.13
C CYS A 651 -18.41 -28.67 30.07
N GLU A 652 -18.43 -28.28 28.80
CA GLU A 652 -18.57 -29.18 27.66
C GLU A 652 -17.44 -30.22 27.62
N GLN A 653 -16.19 -29.78 27.73
CA GLN A 653 -15.01 -30.66 27.78
C GLN A 653 -15.05 -31.61 28.99
N GLY A 654 -15.65 -31.19 30.10
CA GLY A 654 -15.90 -32.02 31.27
C GLY A 654 -17.16 -32.88 31.18
N GLY A 655 -17.83 -32.96 30.03
CA GLY A 655 -19.05 -33.75 29.82
C GLY A 655 -20.33 -33.14 30.39
N ARG A 656 -20.25 -32.00 31.10
CA ARG A 656 -21.37 -31.29 31.74
C ARG A 656 -22.14 -30.43 30.74
N ARG A 657 -22.70 -31.07 29.71
CA ARG A 657 -23.32 -30.42 28.55
C ARG A 657 -24.54 -29.55 28.89
N ALA A 658 -25.31 -29.90 29.91
CA ALA A 658 -26.45 -29.10 30.35
C ALA A 658 -26.03 -27.76 30.98
N GLU A 659 -24.98 -27.79 31.81
CA GLU A 659 -24.40 -26.58 32.39
C GLU A 659 -23.72 -25.72 31.32
N ALA A 660 -23.01 -26.35 30.37
CA ALA A 660 -22.42 -25.66 29.22
C ALA A 660 -23.47 -24.85 28.45
N ARG A 661 -24.62 -25.48 28.15
CA ARG A 661 -25.74 -24.83 27.46
C ARG A 661 -26.26 -23.62 28.24
N ARG A 662 -26.53 -23.76 29.53
CA ARG A 662 -27.01 -22.64 30.37
C ARG A 662 -26.04 -21.46 30.36
N LEU A 663 -24.74 -21.73 30.40
CA LEU A 663 -23.71 -20.68 30.35
C LEU A 663 -23.69 -19.98 28.99
N TYR A 664 -23.90 -20.73 27.89
CA TYR A 664 -24.03 -20.13 26.56
C TYR A 664 -25.33 -19.34 26.39
N GLU A 665 -26.44 -19.78 26.99
CA GLU A 665 -27.71 -19.03 27.01
C GLU A 665 -27.54 -17.69 27.74
N ILE A 666 -26.84 -17.66 28.88
CA ILE A 666 -26.50 -16.41 29.59
C ILE A 666 -25.61 -15.52 28.71
N ALA A 667 -24.59 -16.08 28.06
CA ALA A 667 -23.72 -15.32 27.17
C ALA A 667 -24.50 -14.71 25.98
N ALA A 668 -25.44 -15.46 25.39
CA ALA A 668 -26.32 -14.96 24.34
C ALA A 668 -27.24 -13.84 24.85
N GLY A 669 -27.79 -13.96 26.05
CA GLY A 669 -28.60 -12.92 26.68
C GLY A 669 -27.81 -11.62 26.95
N ILE A 670 -26.56 -11.74 27.41
CA ILE A 670 -25.65 -10.59 27.56
C ILE A 670 -25.40 -9.95 26.19
N ASP A 671 -25.16 -10.76 25.15
CA ASP A 671 -24.95 -10.22 23.81
C ASP A 671 -26.17 -9.49 23.26
N ASP A 672 -27.37 -10.04 23.47
CA ASP A 672 -28.62 -9.43 23.05
C ASP A 672 -28.88 -8.10 23.78
N ALA A 673 -28.56 -8.04 25.07
CA ALA A 673 -28.67 -6.83 25.89
C ALA A 673 -27.66 -5.75 25.45
N GLU A 674 -26.41 -6.15 25.18
CA GLU A 674 -25.36 -5.23 24.74
C GLU A 674 -25.45 -4.84 23.26
N ARG A 675 -26.29 -5.53 22.46
CA ARG A 675 -26.46 -5.37 21.00
C ARG A 675 -25.12 -5.37 20.22
N LYS A 676 -24.15 -6.18 20.67
CA LYS A 676 -22.82 -6.25 20.06
C LYS A 676 -22.74 -7.16 18.83
N GLY A 677 -23.83 -7.85 18.49
CA GLY A 677 -23.95 -8.65 17.25
C GLY A 677 -23.03 -9.87 17.23
N ARG A 678 -22.76 -10.52 18.37
CA ARG A 678 -21.86 -11.67 18.45
C ARG A 678 -22.62 -12.98 18.21
N SER A 679 -22.10 -13.81 17.32
CA SER A 679 -22.69 -15.12 16.96
C SER A 679 -22.15 -16.31 17.78
N VAL A 680 -21.03 -16.12 18.49
CA VAL A 680 -20.25 -17.23 19.07
C VAL A 680 -21.06 -18.07 20.06
N ALA A 681 -21.83 -17.46 20.96
CA ALA A 681 -22.65 -18.20 21.94
C ALA A 681 -23.64 -19.16 21.26
N ARG A 682 -24.40 -18.64 20.29
CA ARG A 682 -25.40 -19.39 19.51
C ARG A 682 -24.77 -20.50 18.68
N ARG A 683 -23.62 -20.22 18.05
CA ARG A 683 -22.85 -21.24 17.32
C ARG A 683 -22.37 -22.38 18.23
N GLN A 684 -21.91 -22.08 19.45
CA GLN A 684 -21.52 -23.14 20.41
C GLN A 684 -22.72 -23.97 20.88
N MET A 685 -23.89 -23.34 21.07
CA MET A 685 -25.13 -24.06 21.36
C MET A 685 -25.54 -24.97 20.19
N ALA A 686 -25.44 -24.49 18.95
CA ALA A 686 -25.71 -25.28 17.76
C ALA A 686 -24.77 -26.50 17.67
N ALA A 687 -23.47 -26.31 17.90
CA ALA A 687 -22.51 -27.41 17.92
C ALA A 687 -22.84 -28.47 18.99
N LEU A 688 -23.34 -28.06 20.17
CA LEU A 688 -23.85 -28.98 21.19
C LEU A 688 -25.10 -29.74 20.71
N ALA A 689 -26.02 -29.05 20.02
CA ALA A 689 -27.23 -29.66 19.47
C ALA A 689 -26.92 -30.69 18.37
N VAL A 690 -25.98 -30.39 17.46
CA VAL A 690 -25.47 -31.32 16.44
C VAL A 690 -24.95 -32.61 17.08
N ARG A 691 -24.09 -32.51 18.10
CA ARG A 691 -23.55 -33.70 18.80
C ARG A 691 -24.62 -34.50 19.55
N ARG A 692 -25.75 -33.88 19.90
CA ARG A 692 -26.93 -34.54 20.49
C ARG A 692 -27.92 -35.07 19.44
N ARG A 693 -27.57 -35.01 18.15
CA ARG A 693 -28.44 -35.37 17.01
C ARG A 693 -29.74 -34.55 16.93
N ARG A 694 -29.74 -33.34 17.51
CA ARG A 694 -30.87 -32.40 17.44
C ARG A 694 -30.68 -31.43 16.27
N GLY A 695 -30.82 -31.96 15.05
CA GLY A 695 -30.55 -31.18 13.84
C GLY A 695 -31.47 -29.98 13.62
N ALA A 696 -32.76 -30.06 14.00
CA ALA A 696 -33.70 -28.94 13.86
C ALA A 696 -33.27 -27.75 14.73
N GLU A 697 -33.03 -28.00 16.01
CA GLU A 697 -32.53 -27.03 16.98
C GLU A 697 -31.19 -26.41 16.53
N ALA A 698 -30.28 -27.23 15.99
CA ALA A 698 -29.01 -26.74 15.48
C ALA A 698 -29.19 -25.75 14.32
N ARG A 699 -30.13 -26.01 13.39
CA ARG A 699 -30.41 -25.08 12.27
C ARG A 699 -30.93 -23.75 12.77
N GLU A 700 -31.90 -23.77 13.68
CA GLU A 700 -32.48 -22.54 14.26
C GLU A 700 -31.39 -21.67 14.89
N LEU A 701 -30.54 -22.28 15.73
CA LEU A 701 -29.43 -21.58 16.39
C LEU A 701 -28.38 -21.04 15.41
N LEU A 702 -28.11 -21.76 14.31
CA LEU A 702 -27.21 -21.30 13.25
C LEU A 702 -27.82 -20.17 12.43
N HIS A 703 -29.12 -20.21 12.14
CA HIS A 703 -29.84 -19.11 11.50
C HIS A 703 -29.83 -17.86 12.38
N GLU A 704 -30.10 -17.99 13.68
CA GLU A 704 -29.98 -16.87 14.62
C GLU A 704 -28.55 -16.31 14.67
N ALA A 705 -27.54 -17.19 14.67
CA ALA A 705 -26.14 -16.78 14.65
C ALA A 705 -25.81 -15.95 13.39
N LEU A 706 -26.29 -16.38 12.22
CA LEU A 706 -26.09 -15.68 10.94
C LEU A 706 -26.94 -14.40 10.79
N LEU A 707 -28.07 -14.30 11.48
CA LEU A 707 -28.84 -13.05 11.56
C LEU A 707 -28.08 -11.98 12.37
N ARG A 708 -27.32 -12.39 13.39
CA ARG A 708 -26.52 -11.47 14.22
C ARG A 708 -25.19 -11.12 13.56
N ASP A 709 -24.51 -12.12 13.03
CA ASP A 709 -23.26 -11.98 12.29
C ASP A 709 -23.36 -12.71 10.94
N PRO A 710 -23.78 -12.00 9.88
CA PRO A 710 -23.84 -12.56 8.52
C PRO A 710 -22.47 -12.99 7.97
N LYS A 711 -21.37 -12.70 8.67
CA LYS A 711 -20.00 -13.07 8.28
C LYS A 711 -19.41 -14.19 9.15
N ASP A 712 -20.20 -14.87 10.01
CA ASP A 712 -19.70 -16.03 10.75
C ASP A 712 -19.51 -17.24 9.81
N ALA A 713 -18.32 -17.34 9.23
CA ALA A 713 -17.92 -18.43 8.35
C ALA A 713 -18.04 -19.81 9.04
N ALA A 714 -17.79 -19.88 10.35
CA ALA A 714 -17.88 -21.16 11.07
C ALA A 714 -19.35 -21.59 11.25
N ALA A 715 -20.28 -20.65 11.42
CA ALA A 715 -21.71 -20.95 11.43
C ALA A 715 -22.21 -21.41 10.04
N MET A 716 -21.78 -20.74 8.97
CA MET A 716 -22.10 -21.16 7.59
C MET A 716 -21.61 -22.58 7.30
N LEU A 717 -20.38 -22.90 7.74
CA LEU A 717 -19.78 -24.21 7.54
C LEU A 717 -20.55 -25.31 8.28
N LEU A 718 -20.86 -25.10 9.56
CA LEU A 718 -21.65 -26.05 10.36
C LEU A 718 -23.05 -26.28 9.76
N LEU A 719 -23.65 -25.22 9.19
CA LEU A 719 -24.96 -25.32 8.55
C LEU A 719 -24.87 -26.08 7.22
N ALA A 720 -23.83 -25.84 6.42
CA ALA A 720 -23.55 -26.58 5.19
C ALA A 720 -23.34 -28.08 5.45
N ASP A 721 -22.51 -28.42 6.45
CA ASP A 721 -22.31 -29.82 6.85
C ASP A 721 -23.62 -30.48 7.27
N LEU A 722 -24.49 -29.78 8.00
CA LEU A 722 -25.77 -30.34 8.41
C LEU A 722 -26.69 -30.68 7.22
N TYR A 723 -26.71 -29.82 6.19
CA TYR A 723 -27.47 -30.08 4.96
C TYR A 723 -26.90 -31.28 4.18
N LEU A 724 -25.56 -31.41 4.13
CA LEU A 724 -24.90 -32.54 3.47
C LEU A 724 -25.09 -33.86 4.22
N ASP A 725 -24.94 -33.86 5.54
CA ASP A 725 -25.01 -35.07 6.37
C ASP A 725 -26.41 -35.68 6.37
N LYS A 726 -27.45 -34.87 6.17
CA LYS A 726 -28.83 -35.33 6.00
C LYS A 726 -29.25 -35.53 4.55
N ASN A 727 -28.37 -35.23 3.60
CA ASN A 727 -28.66 -35.25 2.16
C ASN A 727 -29.94 -34.45 1.80
N GLU A 728 -30.17 -33.33 2.50
CA GLU A 728 -31.39 -32.52 2.37
C GLU A 728 -31.31 -31.62 1.13
N ASP A 729 -30.30 -30.74 1.06
CA ASP A 729 -30.13 -29.80 -0.05
C ASP A 729 -28.63 -29.51 -0.32
N PRO A 730 -28.01 -30.24 -1.25
CA PRO A 730 -26.64 -30.01 -1.66
C PRO A 730 -26.38 -28.63 -2.27
N GLY A 731 -27.40 -27.97 -2.85
CA GLY A 731 -27.30 -26.64 -3.44
C GLY A 731 -27.15 -25.55 -2.38
N ILE A 732 -27.96 -25.61 -1.32
CA ILE A 732 -27.81 -24.69 -0.17
C ILE A 732 -26.46 -24.92 0.52
N ALA A 733 -26.04 -26.18 0.69
CA ALA A 733 -24.75 -26.51 1.27
C ALA A 733 -23.59 -25.95 0.44
N GLU A 734 -23.65 -26.07 -0.88
CA GLU A 734 -22.67 -25.52 -1.82
C GLU A 734 -22.59 -23.99 -1.69
N MET A 735 -23.73 -23.31 -1.67
CA MET A 735 -23.79 -21.85 -1.52
C MET A 735 -23.20 -21.37 -0.19
N LEU A 736 -23.53 -22.03 0.92
CA LEU A 736 -23.02 -21.71 2.26
C LEU A 736 -21.51 -21.99 2.37
N ALA A 737 -21.05 -23.14 1.88
CA ALA A 737 -19.63 -23.50 1.89
C ALA A 737 -18.81 -22.53 1.02
N ARG A 738 -19.32 -22.15 -0.16
CA ARG A 738 -18.72 -21.15 -1.05
C ARG A 738 -18.63 -19.77 -0.39
N LYS A 739 -19.68 -19.33 0.32
CA LYS A 739 -19.65 -18.08 1.10
C LYS A 739 -18.63 -18.14 2.24
N SER A 740 -18.60 -19.24 2.98
CA SER A 740 -17.64 -19.46 4.07
C SER A 740 -16.20 -19.35 3.58
N VAL A 741 -15.86 -20.08 2.51
CA VAL A 741 -14.54 -20.04 1.86
C VAL A 741 -14.15 -18.62 1.51
N GLY A 742 -15.06 -17.86 0.93
CA GLY A 742 -14.79 -16.50 0.51
C GLY A 742 -14.71 -15.47 1.66
N ILE A 743 -14.99 -15.84 2.91
CA ILE A 743 -14.73 -15.00 4.10
C ILE A 743 -13.41 -15.42 4.73
N HIS A 744 -13.24 -16.72 4.98
CA HIS A 744 -12.04 -17.30 5.55
C HIS A 744 -11.68 -18.59 4.81
N GLU A 745 -10.52 -18.59 4.16
CA GLU A 745 -9.96 -19.76 3.51
C GLU A 745 -9.46 -20.75 4.56
N ARG A 746 -10.33 -21.68 4.96
CA ARG A 746 -9.99 -22.80 5.85
C ARG A 746 -9.99 -24.10 5.04
N PRO A 747 -9.06 -25.03 5.30
CA PRO A 747 -9.08 -26.34 4.64
C PRO A 747 -10.42 -27.06 4.81
N GLU A 748 -11.06 -26.93 5.98
CA GLU A 748 -12.38 -27.49 6.28
C GLU A 748 -13.49 -26.92 5.38
N ALA A 749 -13.43 -25.61 5.07
CA ALA A 749 -14.40 -24.96 4.20
C ALA A 749 -14.27 -25.43 2.75
N TRP A 750 -13.05 -25.56 2.24
CA TRP A 750 -12.78 -26.11 0.91
C TRP A 750 -13.21 -27.57 0.78
N ARG A 751 -12.93 -28.41 1.78
CA ARG A 751 -13.39 -29.82 1.80
C ARG A 751 -14.91 -29.93 1.78
N THR A 752 -15.60 -29.07 2.54
CA THR A 752 -17.07 -29.05 2.57
C THR A 752 -17.66 -28.58 1.25
N LEU A 753 -17.03 -27.58 0.60
CA LEU A 753 -17.41 -27.16 -0.75
C LEU A 753 -17.19 -28.30 -1.77
N ALA A 754 -16.07 -29.02 -1.69
CA ALA A 754 -15.81 -30.17 -2.56
C ALA A 754 -16.85 -31.28 -2.35
N ARG A 755 -17.21 -31.60 -1.09
CA ARG A 755 -18.31 -32.54 -0.77
C ARG A 755 -19.63 -32.10 -1.40
N ALA A 756 -19.99 -30.82 -1.27
CA ALA A 756 -21.22 -30.29 -1.84
C ALA A 756 -21.23 -30.34 -3.38
N LEU A 757 -20.11 -30.00 -4.03
CA LEU A 757 -19.96 -30.07 -5.48
C LEU A 757 -20.05 -31.52 -6.02
N ARG A 758 -19.52 -32.50 -5.28
CA ARG A 758 -19.69 -33.93 -5.62
C ARG A 758 -21.13 -34.37 -5.52
N ALA A 759 -21.83 -33.96 -4.46
CA ALA A 759 -23.26 -34.25 -4.31
C ALA A 759 -24.11 -33.61 -5.43
N LEU A 760 -23.60 -32.56 -6.08
CA LEU A 760 -24.17 -31.92 -7.27
C LEU A 760 -23.62 -32.46 -8.61
N ASN A 761 -22.85 -33.56 -8.61
CA ASN A 761 -22.22 -34.17 -9.78
C ASN A 761 -21.24 -33.27 -10.56
N ARG A 762 -20.61 -32.29 -9.89
CA ARG A 762 -19.60 -31.38 -10.48
C ARG A 762 -18.18 -31.82 -10.10
N GLU A 763 -17.76 -32.98 -10.61
CA GLU A 763 -16.50 -33.64 -10.17
C GLU A 763 -15.23 -32.86 -10.52
N GLU A 764 -15.21 -32.11 -11.64
CA GLU A 764 -14.06 -31.28 -11.99
C GLU A 764 -13.87 -30.12 -11.02
N ASP A 765 -14.96 -29.43 -10.66
CA ASP A 765 -14.93 -28.34 -9.69
C ASP A 765 -14.60 -28.86 -8.30
N ALA A 766 -15.12 -30.04 -7.92
CA ALA A 766 -14.78 -30.69 -6.67
C ALA A 766 -13.29 -31.03 -6.56
N ARG A 767 -12.69 -31.58 -7.64
CA ARG A 767 -11.24 -31.84 -7.71
C ARG A 767 -10.41 -30.57 -7.53
N ARG A 768 -10.83 -29.46 -8.15
CA ARG A 768 -10.15 -28.17 -7.98
C ARG A 768 -10.31 -27.63 -6.55
N ALA A 769 -11.49 -27.75 -5.93
CA ALA A 769 -11.71 -27.36 -4.54
C ALA A 769 -10.85 -28.17 -3.55
N ASP A 770 -10.69 -29.48 -3.78
CA ASP A 770 -9.80 -30.32 -2.96
C ASP A 770 -8.31 -29.98 -3.15
N ALA A 771 -7.90 -29.64 -4.38
CA ALA A 771 -6.54 -29.14 -4.62
C ALA A 771 -6.29 -27.85 -3.82
N ARG A 772 -7.26 -26.92 -3.81
CA ARG A 772 -7.17 -25.71 -2.97
C ARG A 772 -7.13 -26.03 -1.49
N ALA A 773 -7.93 -26.99 -1.00
CA ALA A 773 -7.88 -27.42 0.40
C ALA A 773 -6.46 -27.85 0.81
N LYS A 774 -5.76 -28.63 -0.04
CA LYS A 774 -4.38 -29.07 0.20
C LYS A 774 -3.40 -27.90 0.23
N LEU A 775 -3.49 -26.97 -0.71
CA LEU A 775 -2.64 -25.76 -0.77
C LEU A 775 -2.81 -24.89 0.47
N THR A 776 -4.04 -24.66 0.93
CA THR A 776 -4.31 -23.92 2.17
C THR A 776 -3.76 -24.66 3.40
N THR A 777 -3.72 -25.99 3.37
CA THR A 777 -3.12 -26.79 4.46
C THR A 777 -1.60 -26.61 4.51
N ALA A 778 -0.94 -26.56 3.33
CA ALA A 778 0.50 -26.32 3.24
C ALA A 778 0.90 -24.90 3.69
N ALA A 779 0.08 -23.90 3.38
CA ALA A 779 0.30 -22.51 3.81
C ALA A 779 0.03 -22.28 5.32
N THR A 780 -0.69 -23.19 5.99
CA THR A 780 -1.01 -23.10 7.43
C THR A 780 -0.15 -24.00 8.31
N ALA A 781 0.72 -24.82 7.72
CA ALA A 781 1.78 -25.49 8.47
C ALA A 781 2.72 -24.41 9.03
N PRO A 782 3.09 -24.44 10.32
CA PRO A 782 4.20 -23.62 10.79
C PRO A 782 5.40 -23.97 9.91
N LEU A 783 6.04 -22.95 9.33
CA LEU A 783 7.36 -23.08 8.73
C LEU A 783 8.20 -23.86 9.74
N SER A 784 8.46 -25.13 9.43
CA SER A 784 9.43 -25.90 10.19
C SER A 784 10.74 -25.17 10.01
N THR A 785 11.18 -24.51 11.07
CA THR A 785 12.55 -24.05 11.20
C THR A 785 13.41 -25.31 11.25
N ASP A 786 13.91 -25.71 10.08
CA ASP A 786 15.27 -26.25 10.01
C ASP A 786 16.26 -25.08 10.09
#